data_AF-A0A8C5U7D5-F1
#
_entry.id   AF-A0A8C5U7D5-F1
#
_cell.length_a   1.000
_cell.length_b   1.000
_cell.length_c   1.000
_cell.angle_alpha   90.00
_cell.angle_beta   90.00
_cell.angle_gamma   90.00
#
_symmetry.space_group_name_H-M   'P 1'
#
loop_
_entity.id
_entity.type
_entity.pdbx_description
1 polymer ?
#
loop_
_entity_poly.entity_id
_entity_poly.type
_entity_poly.pdbx_seq_one_letter_code
_entity_poly.pdbx_strand_id
1 'polypeptide(L)'
;MAAAGGGAWRELLAGRARKRKSPFGSEGELQEAALRLLDHHQNLSDLLLEVGDSAKPGVQDGAEHREVSSESFIVSVLQEQASKLGVPTATLAAKNAIASMERICQDSASPSRVPLLNSDQRKRLSCLLQTVKDLLANNMFCRSLFCQEMWKMKVRTHGETLWCFSENIGTGGRGRKEDAGTLTPSLFADFAIVFLQNGFEQAPELGGKVEFQKVPHICRAVLQRMLAWVLDAVGKEKQEDVSVVQAARFWLNVFNVSLYGSMAHPDSVRQFFRHTLTEVLTYNPVLKVSDAIQMQKEWSFTRTSPLLTALYRKLLVAFSVKESICQLQQILETHEVNWQHVLSCVSTLLLCQAEAEQLFKDLLSNLLLKAFGNYDMENMITAFLIARQAALEGPAVFMPYSEWFKASFGNAGGHHGSSKKALVFLLEFLSELVPFESAPYLKVHIMYPPFVPTKHRSLLLEYITLAKTRLADLKVAIEDMGLYEDLSSPSEAVQPQAQALRDVEKALQIFENTRKIPTSVIEASIFRRPYYISWFLPALLRPRVLPKTPDGHMAFIDSLKRADKIPSNLYSTYLQACHAMKEKMLQDDSRAEPSHSTEPMEQLKADLAELRTLIVDQTRWEDVPAQVAVISDRLRGVLGDSSEENEAAPLNSPIPVAVPAPRLEPCYQRVVDLLLTSFCQTLLAASSFNPPDRQGPCLSLLVKMMCGHRNLLPALLGRLCQLIYHQGPSLSAAHILGLAAFVIHLSESRALIPGVEANFGGSQPAPGKALSVSEYWTSLLMYRTEESFAFCLSFHPVLMKICLQHLVPRMDLEARGVLCEGAKNALSWSSLCCPSLSYSRASLCLWKQARFQELLKEKVFQLSFREWLLMELEVCPEKDILSASERQDFHYWAIYQRYLPAPSAAGGCDGDLEKACGVIINAILDSSQRLDLGGCGHSKMSVSPEILCRLQELVLELRSRPKPLPGCSTAQRHFLFRILQERLTDREHGSALGEQLWRQQELLLHRRILVGLPAATLITTCWKRNKTVLDCEDFFCFVNSELKNVCSRGYALSYDITAHFFRGLLSASWDCEDAAEGVNEAVTSCQTKCPVLLLSALWWPRLEPVLCSQWKRLFGAPLAEELDRLRGWHSSSTRFLCSGAVFPLSDPPWLSAAFLHGAILQQSPRGRGREALERLSTDTEQLLVALLFFSLLDLISARIAPKEGVDFQTSLDWSLEILQCLEERGTSWALLFHSAERGESCPHAWVRMSL
;
A
#
# COMPACT_ATOMS: atom_id res chain seq x y z
N MET A 1 -9.54 68.50 63.95
CA MET A 1 -9.25 68.30 65.38
C MET A 1 -10.00 67.06 65.85
N ALA A 2 -9.29 66.09 66.45
CA ALA A 2 -9.74 65.04 67.40
C ALA A 2 -10.95 64.17 67.00
N ALA A 3 -11.10 62.89 67.32
CA ALA A 3 -10.33 61.81 67.94
C ALA A 3 -11.19 60.53 67.67
N ALA A 4 -10.59 59.40 67.31
CA ALA A 4 -10.46 58.20 68.16
C ALA A 4 -11.76 57.42 68.51
N GLY A 5 -11.71 56.11 68.21
CA GLY A 5 -12.40 55.03 68.92
C GLY A 5 -13.87 54.84 68.56
N GLY A 6 -14.35 53.68 68.09
CA GLY A 6 -14.02 52.34 68.55
C GLY A 6 -15.16 51.84 69.43
N GLY A 7 -16.02 50.98 68.87
CA GLY A 7 -16.97 50.15 69.64
C GLY A 7 -18.44 50.53 69.54
N ALA A 8 -19.15 50.06 68.50
CA ALA A 8 -20.62 49.92 68.52
C ALA A 8 -21.15 48.98 67.40
N TRP A 9 -20.58 47.78 67.23
CA TRP A 9 -21.19 46.75 66.35
C TRP A 9 -21.77 45.55 67.13
N ARG A 10 -21.59 45.51 68.46
CA ARG A 10 -22.20 44.48 69.32
C ARG A 10 -23.65 44.76 69.73
N GLU A 11 -24.24 45.92 69.38
CA GLU A 11 -25.58 46.29 69.83
C GLU A 11 -26.64 46.39 68.71
N LEU A 12 -26.27 46.28 67.43
CA LEU A 12 -27.23 46.37 66.31
C LEU A 12 -27.81 45.03 65.82
N LEU A 13 -27.43 43.90 66.43
CA LEU A 13 -27.92 42.56 66.06
C LEU A 13 -28.85 41.91 67.09
N ALA A 14 -29.49 42.69 67.97
CA ALA A 14 -30.50 42.17 68.89
C ALA A 14 -31.72 43.10 68.94
N GLY A 15 -32.52 43.13 67.88
CA GLY A 15 -33.72 43.98 67.90
C GLY A 15 -34.59 43.96 66.64
N ARG A 16 -35.45 42.95 66.56
CA ARG A 16 -36.77 42.98 65.90
C ARG A 16 -36.84 42.86 64.38
N ALA A 17 -37.39 41.72 63.98
CA ALA A 17 -38.36 41.63 62.90
C ALA A 17 -39.35 42.80 62.93
N ARG A 18 -39.29 43.67 61.93
CA ARG A 18 -40.42 44.48 61.45
C ARG A 18 -40.23 44.73 59.95
N LYS A 19 -41.14 44.16 59.16
CA LYS A 19 -41.37 44.49 57.74
C LYS A 19 -41.30 46.01 57.53
N ARG A 20 -40.37 46.48 56.70
CA ARG A 20 -40.47 47.77 55.98
C ARG A 20 -40.31 47.48 54.49
N LYS A 21 -41.29 47.93 53.70
CA LYS A 21 -41.36 47.79 52.23
C LYS A 21 -40.20 48.55 51.57
N SER A 22 -39.56 47.97 50.55
CA SER A 22 -38.62 48.67 49.65
C SER A 22 -39.38 49.63 48.71
N PRO A 23 -38.72 50.65 48.14
CA PRO A 23 -39.35 51.60 47.22
C PRO A 23 -39.31 51.16 45.74
N PHE A 24 -38.86 49.94 45.44
CA PHE A 24 -38.71 49.44 44.07
C PHE A 24 -39.80 48.40 43.75
N GLY A 25 -40.48 48.57 42.62
CA GLY A 25 -41.70 47.85 42.28
C GLY A 25 -41.48 46.47 41.67
N SER A 26 -40.29 46.16 41.14
CA SER A 26 -39.96 44.83 40.61
C SER A 26 -38.46 44.51 40.68
N GLU A 27 -38.13 43.22 40.75
CA GLU A 27 -36.76 42.68 40.72
C GLU A 27 -36.02 43.02 39.41
N GLY A 28 -36.76 43.20 38.30
CA GLY A 28 -36.22 43.60 37.00
C GLY A 28 -35.69 45.04 36.96
N GLU A 29 -36.34 45.99 37.63
CA GLU A 29 -35.86 47.38 37.70
C GLU A 29 -34.54 47.48 38.50
N LEU A 30 -34.39 46.62 39.50
CA LEU A 30 -33.19 46.55 40.34
C LEU A 30 -32.02 45.92 39.56
N GLN A 31 -32.31 44.92 38.74
CA GLN A 31 -31.33 44.27 37.86
C GLN A 31 -30.87 45.22 36.73
N GLU A 32 -31.78 45.97 36.12
CA GLU A 32 -31.44 46.92 35.07
C GLU A 32 -30.69 48.16 35.61
N ALA A 33 -31.06 48.64 36.80
CA ALA A 33 -30.31 49.69 37.48
C ALA A 33 -28.90 49.24 37.88
N ALA A 34 -28.73 47.97 38.31
CA ALA A 34 -27.43 47.40 38.61
C ALA A 34 -26.55 47.24 37.35
N LEU A 35 -27.13 46.79 36.23
CA LEU A 35 -26.43 46.69 34.94
C LEU A 35 -25.98 48.06 34.41
N ARG A 36 -26.83 49.09 34.52
CA ARG A 36 -26.46 50.47 34.11
C ARG A 36 -25.38 51.11 35.00
N LEU A 37 -25.34 50.75 36.29
CA LEU A 37 -24.29 51.19 37.23
C LEU A 37 -22.95 50.50 36.94
N LEU A 38 -22.97 49.21 36.58
CA LEU A 38 -21.78 48.47 36.17
C LEU A 38 -21.22 49.00 34.84
N ASP A 39 -22.07 49.34 33.87
CA ASP A 39 -21.67 49.82 32.55
C ASP A 39 -20.97 51.21 32.56
N HIS A 40 -21.24 52.05 33.58
CA HIS A 40 -20.62 53.37 33.71
C HIS A 40 -19.23 53.36 34.38
N HIS A 41 -18.81 52.26 35.02
CA HIS A 41 -17.63 52.24 35.88
C HIS A 41 -16.59 51.15 35.55
N GLN A 42 -16.71 50.41 34.44
CA GLN A 42 -15.76 49.34 34.10
C GLN A 42 -14.61 49.80 33.20
N ASN A 43 -13.38 49.65 33.70
CA ASN A 43 -12.18 49.72 32.89
C ASN A 43 -12.03 48.40 32.12
N LEU A 44 -12.19 48.44 30.79
CA LEU A 44 -12.13 47.28 29.89
C LEU A 44 -10.88 46.40 30.08
N SER A 45 -9.78 47.00 30.49
CA SER A 45 -8.52 46.30 30.70
C SER A 45 -8.40 45.59 32.05
N ASP A 46 -9.16 46.01 33.06
CA ASP A 46 -9.28 45.28 34.32
C ASP A 46 -10.27 44.11 34.17
N LEU A 47 -11.33 44.31 33.35
CA LEU A 47 -12.28 43.26 32.97
C LEU A 47 -11.62 42.06 32.25
N LEU A 48 -10.61 42.30 31.41
CA LEU A 48 -9.84 41.25 30.74
C LEU A 48 -8.91 40.46 31.69
N LEU A 49 -8.71 40.92 32.93
CA LEU A 49 -7.85 40.28 33.93
C LEU A 49 -8.62 39.53 35.03
N GLU A 50 -9.91 39.81 35.23
CA GLU A 50 -10.71 39.30 36.36
C GLU A 50 -11.24 37.85 36.24
N VAL A 51 -11.08 37.17 35.11
CA VAL A 51 -11.75 35.87 34.83
C VAL A 51 -11.07 34.65 35.48
N GLY A 52 -9.97 34.82 36.22
CA GLY A 52 -9.17 33.69 36.74
C GLY A 52 -9.68 33.00 38.01
N ASP A 53 -10.53 33.63 38.83
CA ASP A 53 -10.66 33.27 40.27
C ASP A 53 -12.06 32.75 40.72
N SER A 54 -12.79 32.02 39.86
CA SER A 54 -14.02 31.32 40.31
C SER A 54 -13.73 29.91 40.82
N ALA A 55 -13.22 29.82 42.06
CA ALA A 55 -13.28 28.58 42.83
C ALA A 55 -14.76 28.27 43.18
N LYS A 56 -15.33 27.21 42.59
CA LYS A 56 -16.71 26.76 42.90
C LYS A 56 -16.83 26.39 44.39
N PRO A 57 -17.73 27.00 45.19
CA PRO A 57 -18.09 26.45 46.49
C PRO A 57 -19.08 25.30 46.25
N GLY A 58 -18.78 24.12 46.78
CA GLY A 58 -19.76 23.03 46.82
C GLY A 58 -20.84 23.33 47.85
N VAL A 59 -22.11 23.10 47.50
CA VAL A 59 -23.22 22.69 48.39
C VAL A 59 -24.42 22.29 47.49
N GLN A 60 -25.16 21.29 47.99
CA GLN A 60 -26.33 20.62 47.41
C GLN A 60 -27.60 21.49 47.34
N ASP A 61 -28.54 20.96 46.54
CA ASP A 61 -29.99 21.20 46.48
C ASP A 61 -30.55 22.41 45.70
N GLY A 62 -31.19 22.07 44.58
CA GLY A 62 -32.62 22.36 44.36
C GLY A 62 -33.04 23.79 44.00
N ALA A 63 -32.79 24.22 42.77
CA ALA A 63 -33.69 25.03 41.93
C ALA A 63 -33.00 25.36 40.60
N GLU A 64 -33.70 25.22 39.47
CA GLU A 64 -33.22 25.64 38.14
C GLU A 64 -33.02 27.16 38.11
N HIS A 65 -31.80 27.63 38.32
CA HIS A 65 -31.36 28.97 37.95
C HIS A 65 -30.40 28.86 36.76
N ARG A 66 -30.78 29.52 35.66
CA ARG A 66 -30.02 29.64 34.42
C ARG A 66 -28.79 30.52 34.67
N GLU A 67 -27.64 29.91 35.00
CA GLU A 67 -26.35 30.59 35.02
C GLU A 67 -26.00 31.10 33.61
N VAL A 68 -25.89 32.42 33.46
CA VAL A 68 -25.35 33.08 32.26
C VAL A 68 -23.82 32.99 32.36
N SER A 69 -23.16 32.35 31.39
CA SER A 69 -21.71 32.19 31.41
C SER A 69 -21.00 33.55 31.33
N SER A 70 -19.98 33.75 32.17
CA SER A 70 -19.12 34.95 32.24
C SER A 70 -18.53 35.36 30.87
N GLU A 71 -18.39 34.40 29.97
CA GLU A 71 -17.93 34.56 28.59
C GLU A 71 -18.87 35.42 27.74
N SER A 72 -20.18 35.31 27.93
CA SER A 72 -21.18 36.08 27.18
C SER A 72 -21.20 37.57 27.58
N PHE A 73 -20.77 37.87 28.81
CA PHE A 73 -20.71 39.24 29.34
C PHE A 73 -19.54 40.03 28.75
N ILE A 74 -18.34 39.45 28.64
CA ILE A 74 -17.17 40.14 28.07
C ILE A 74 -17.38 40.45 26.59
N VAL A 75 -17.97 39.51 25.84
CA VAL A 75 -18.26 39.69 24.42
C VAL A 75 -19.28 40.81 24.20
N SER A 76 -20.35 40.87 25.01
CA SER A 76 -21.38 41.91 24.90
C SER A 76 -20.84 43.30 25.26
N VAL A 77 -20.06 43.42 26.33
CA VAL A 77 -19.42 44.70 26.73
C VAL A 77 -18.42 45.19 25.68
N LEU A 78 -17.62 44.30 25.08
CA LEU A 78 -16.68 44.66 24.01
C LEU A 78 -17.40 45.09 22.72
N GLN A 79 -18.50 44.42 22.36
CA GLN A 79 -19.30 44.79 21.19
C GLN A 79 -19.98 46.16 21.38
N GLU A 80 -20.54 46.41 22.56
CA GLU A 80 -21.19 47.69 22.86
C GLU A 80 -20.19 48.85 22.84
N GLN A 81 -19.03 48.69 23.47
CA GLN A 81 -17.97 49.70 23.46
C GLN A 81 -17.36 49.92 22.06
N ALA A 82 -17.20 48.85 21.28
CA ALA A 82 -16.77 48.94 19.88
C ALA A 82 -17.76 49.74 19.02
N SER A 83 -19.07 49.53 19.23
CA SER A 83 -20.12 50.29 18.54
C SER A 83 -20.15 51.77 18.96
N LYS A 84 -19.93 52.08 20.24
CA LYS A 84 -19.80 53.47 20.75
C LYS A 84 -18.59 54.19 20.16
N LEU A 85 -17.48 53.48 19.90
CA LEU A 85 -16.23 54.06 19.38
C LEU A 85 -16.08 54.01 17.86
N GLY A 86 -16.97 53.33 17.14
CA GLY A 86 -16.90 53.18 15.68
C GLY A 86 -15.72 52.35 15.17
N VAL A 87 -15.17 51.47 16.02
CA VAL A 87 -14.00 50.63 15.71
C VAL A 87 -14.43 49.16 15.69
N PRO A 88 -13.92 48.30 14.78
CA PRO A 88 -14.24 46.87 14.81
C PRO A 88 -13.86 46.26 16.17
N THR A 89 -14.76 45.47 16.75
CA THR A 89 -14.57 44.85 18.07
C THR A 89 -13.26 44.05 18.17
N ALA A 90 -12.87 43.37 17.08
CA ALA A 90 -11.61 42.63 16.98
C ALA A 90 -10.35 43.51 17.07
N THR A 91 -10.43 44.76 16.63
CA THR A 91 -9.33 45.75 16.71
C THR A 91 -9.23 46.34 18.11
N LEU A 92 -10.38 46.65 18.73
CA LEU A 92 -10.46 47.15 20.11
C LEU A 92 -9.93 46.10 21.10
N ALA A 93 -10.34 44.84 20.95
CA ALA A 93 -9.90 43.73 21.78
C ALA A 93 -8.38 43.51 21.70
N ALA A 94 -7.80 43.57 20.48
CA ALA A 94 -6.35 43.46 20.29
C ALA A 94 -5.58 44.61 20.99
N LYS A 95 -6.01 45.86 20.81
CA LYS A 95 -5.37 47.03 21.44
C LYS A 95 -5.49 47.01 22.97
N ASN A 96 -6.63 46.60 23.51
CA ASN A 96 -6.84 46.50 24.95
C ASN A 96 -6.03 45.35 25.58
N ALA A 97 -5.92 44.20 24.90
CA ALA A 97 -5.04 43.12 25.33
C ALA A 97 -3.58 43.59 25.40
N ILE A 98 -3.12 44.34 24.41
CA ILE A 98 -1.76 44.93 24.38
C ILE A 98 -1.56 45.94 25.50
N ALA A 99 -2.49 46.86 25.72
CA ALA A 99 -2.40 47.83 26.81
C ALA A 99 -2.38 47.16 28.20
N SER A 100 -3.07 46.01 28.33
CA SER A 100 -3.07 45.20 29.56
C SER A 100 -1.75 44.45 29.74
N MET A 101 -1.18 43.90 28.66
CA MET A 101 0.18 43.33 28.67
C MET A 101 1.23 44.39 29.00
N GLU A 102 1.10 45.61 28.48
CA GLU A 102 2.01 46.71 28.77
C GLU A 102 2.03 47.01 30.26
N ARG A 103 0.85 47.11 30.88
CA ARG A 103 0.70 47.32 32.31
C ARG A 103 1.29 46.18 33.14
N ILE A 104 1.00 44.93 32.78
CA ILE A 104 1.59 43.76 33.46
C ILE A 104 3.12 43.83 33.42
N CYS A 105 3.71 44.26 32.29
CA CYS A 105 5.16 44.37 32.14
C CYS A 105 5.76 45.61 32.84
N GLN A 106 5.00 46.70 32.97
CA GLN A 106 5.45 47.96 33.60
C GLN A 106 5.34 47.96 35.14
N ASP A 107 4.51 47.10 35.73
CA ASP A 107 4.30 46.98 37.19
C ASP A 107 5.54 46.50 38.02
N SER A 108 6.73 46.44 37.41
CA SER A 108 7.96 46.10 38.13
C SER A 108 8.47 47.28 38.97
N ALA A 109 8.07 47.32 40.24
CA ALA A 109 8.64 48.21 41.25
C ALA A 109 10.04 47.73 41.70
N SER A 110 11.03 47.64 40.78
CA SER A 110 12.46 47.81 41.12
C SER A 110 13.34 47.88 39.86
N PRO A 111 14.30 48.82 39.77
CA PRO A 111 15.24 48.90 38.66
C PRO A 111 16.44 47.97 38.94
N SER A 112 16.22 46.66 39.06
CA SER A 112 17.34 45.70 39.07
C SER A 112 17.60 45.20 37.66
N ARG A 113 18.88 45.17 37.26
CA ARG A 113 19.41 44.87 35.91
C ARG A 113 19.17 43.43 35.41
N VAL A 114 18.12 42.76 35.86
CA VAL A 114 17.72 41.41 35.44
C VAL A 114 16.28 41.48 34.95
N PRO A 115 16.00 41.19 33.66
CA PRO A 115 14.64 41.16 33.15
C PRO A 115 14.04 39.82 33.62
N LEU A 116 13.17 39.82 34.63
CA LEU A 116 12.44 38.62 35.00
C LEU A 116 11.04 39.05 35.45
N LEU A 117 10.01 38.54 34.77
CA LEU A 117 8.63 38.67 35.23
C LEU A 117 8.47 37.89 36.55
N ASN A 118 7.89 38.56 37.56
CA ASN A 118 7.61 37.94 38.84
C ASN A 118 6.47 36.90 38.72
N SER A 119 6.31 36.04 39.73
CA SER A 119 5.32 34.95 39.69
C SER A 119 3.88 35.44 39.56
N ASP A 120 3.57 36.63 40.09
CA ASP A 120 2.25 37.25 40.00
C ASP A 120 1.96 37.78 38.58
N GLN A 121 2.96 38.43 37.96
CA GLN A 121 2.93 38.87 36.57
C GLN A 121 2.72 37.69 35.62
N ARG A 122 3.37 36.54 35.85
CA ARG A 122 3.14 35.33 35.04
C ARG A 122 1.72 34.78 35.17
N LYS A 123 1.14 34.80 36.36
CA LYS A 123 -0.27 34.39 36.57
C LYS A 123 -1.25 35.32 35.87
N ARG A 124 -1.06 36.65 36.01
CA ARG A 124 -1.89 37.65 35.32
C ARG A 124 -1.76 37.56 33.81
N LEU A 125 -0.54 37.33 33.31
CA LEU A 125 -0.29 37.09 31.89
C LEU A 125 -1.00 35.82 31.43
N SER A 126 -0.93 34.72 32.18
CA SER A 126 -1.63 33.47 31.87
C SER A 126 -3.15 33.65 31.82
N CYS A 127 -3.74 34.40 32.77
CA CYS A 127 -5.16 34.73 32.77
C CYS A 127 -5.56 35.55 31.54
N LEU A 128 -4.79 36.58 31.21
CA LEU A 128 -5.01 37.39 30.01
C LEU A 128 -4.96 36.52 28.72
N LEU A 129 -4.00 35.60 28.64
CA LEU A 129 -3.88 34.70 27.48
C LEU A 129 -5.08 33.74 27.36
N GLN A 130 -5.64 33.30 28.49
CA GLN A 130 -6.86 32.51 28.50
C GLN A 130 -8.04 33.34 27.98
N THR A 131 -8.19 34.60 28.40
CA THR A 131 -9.25 35.48 27.88
C THR A 131 -9.07 35.79 26.39
N VAL A 132 -7.84 35.98 25.91
CA VAL A 132 -7.54 36.15 24.47
C VAL A 132 -7.90 34.88 23.69
N LYS A 133 -7.67 33.69 24.25
CA LYS A 133 -8.07 32.41 23.65
C LYS A 133 -9.59 32.34 23.47
N ASP A 134 -10.35 32.77 24.47
CA ASP A 134 -11.82 32.74 24.44
C ASP A 134 -12.39 33.78 23.44
N LEU A 135 -11.76 34.96 23.34
CA LEU A 135 -12.12 35.97 22.34
C LEU A 135 -11.81 35.51 20.90
N LEU A 136 -10.74 34.75 20.72
CA LEU A 136 -10.39 34.15 19.44
C LEU A 136 -11.34 33.02 19.03
N ALA A 137 -11.83 32.21 19.96
CA ALA A 137 -12.84 31.18 19.69
C ALA A 137 -14.16 31.78 19.15
N ASN A 138 -14.46 33.02 19.52
CA ASN A 138 -15.65 33.76 19.07
C ASN A 138 -15.43 34.62 17.81
N ASN A 139 -14.27 34.54 17.13
CA ASN A 139 -13.89 35.39 15.98
C ASN A 139 -13.85 36.91 16.27
N MET A 140 -13.69 37.31 17.54
CA MET A 140 -13.78 38.70 17.99
C MET A 140 -12.41 39.32 18.31
N PHE A 141 -11.31 38.82 17.73
CA PHE A 141 -9.94 39.28 18.00
C PHE A 141 -9.05 39.24 16.76
N CYS A 142 -8.32 40.33 16.48
CA CYS A 142 -7.45 40.46 15.31
C CYS A 142 -5.98 40.06 15.63
N ARG A 143 -5.56 38.87 15.18
CA ARG A 143 -4.23 38.28 15.44
C ARG A 143 -3.09 39.09 14.83
N SER A 144 -3.21 39.46 13.55
CA SER A 144 -2.16 40.18 12.81
C SER A 144 -1.87 41.56 13.41
N LEU A 145 -2.92 42.30 13.79
CA LEU A 145 -2.79 43.59 14.46
C LEU A 145 -2.16 43.44 15.85
N PHE A 146 -2.57 42.42 16.60
CA PHE A 146 -1.98 42.12 17.91
C PHE A 146 -0.47 41.86 17.82
N CYS A 147 -0.03 41.01 16.88
CA CYS A 147 1.40 40.73 16.66
C CYS A 147 2.18 41.98 16.20
N GLN A 148 1.62 42.79 15.29
CA GLN A 148 2.23 44.04 14.83
C GLN A 148 2.37 45.08 15.93
N GLU A 149 1.34 45.26 16.75
CA GLU A 149 1.35 46.27 17.82
C GLU A 149 2.18 45.82 19.02
N MET A 150 2.23 44.52 19.34
CA MET A 150 3.19 44.00 20.33
C MET A 150 4.64 44.28 19.92
N TRP A 151 4.97 44.20 18.63
CA TRP A 151 6.30 44.53 18.13
C TRP A 151 6.65 46.03 18.22
N LYS A 152 5.63 46.90 18.21
CA LYS A 152 5.81 48.36 18.37
C LYS A 152 6.00 48.76 19.83
N MET A 153 5.78 47.86 20.80
CA MET A 153 5.96 48.15 22.21
C MET A 153 7.45 48.40 22.51
N LYS A 154 7.76 49.51 23.17
CA LYS A 154 9.15 49.91 23.50
C LYS A 154 9.77 49.08 24.64
N VAL A 155 9.12 48.00 25.08
CA VAL A 155 9.52 47.25 26.28
C VAL A 155 10.60 46.22 25.91
N ARG A 156 11.71 46.22 26.67
CA ARG A 156 12.94 45.44 26.38
C ARG A 156 12.84 43.91 26.55
N THR A 157 11.63 43.34 26.67
CA THR A 157 11.40 41.95 27.12
C THR A 157 10.70 41.06 26.07
N HIS A 158 10.84 41.35 24.78
CA HIS A 158 10.23 40.56 23.69
C HIS A 158 10.56 39.06 23.75
N GLY A 159 11.82 38.71 24.09
CA GLY A 159 12.28 37.32 24.15
C GLY A 159 11.67 36.51 25.29
N GLU A 160 11.36 37.14 26.42
CA GLU A 160 10.84 36.47 27.61
C GLU A 160 9.33 36.34 27.62
N THR A 161 8.60 37.30 27.06
CA THR A 161 7.16 37.13 26.81
C THR A 161 6.92 35.93 25.89
N LEU A 162 7.76 35.77 24.86
CA LEU A 162 7.74 34.61 23.96
C LEU A 162 8.23 33.32 24.63
N TRP A 163 9.22 33.40 25.53
CA TRP A 163 9.61 32.27 26.38
C TRP A 163 8.47 31.84 27.32
N CYS A 164 7.74 32.77 27.94
CA CYS A 164 6.56 32.46 28.76
C CYS A 164 5.38 31.91 27.93
N PHE A 165 5.25 32.32 26.67
CA PHE A 165 4.35 31.65 25.72
C PHE A 165 4.78 30.19 25.47
N SER A 166 6.09 29.90 25.44
CA SER A 166 6.62 28.54 25.28
C SER A 166 6.55 27.68 26.56
N GLU A 167 6.76 28.26 27.75
CA GLU A 167 6.71 27.57 29.05
C GLU A 167 5.28 27.14 29.43
N ASN A 168 4.27 27.97 29.18
CA ASN A 168 2.87 27.63 29.48
C ASN A 168 2.32 26.46 28.63
N ILE A 169 3.02 26.06 27.56
CA ILE A 169 2.72 24.83 26.80
C ILE A 169 3.44 23.62 27.40
N GLY A 170 4.62 23.83 28.03
CA GLY A 170 5.42 22.78 28.67
C GLY A 170 4.98 22.41 30.09
N THR A 171 4.38 23.34 30.85
CA THR A 171 3.92 23.11 32.22
C THR A 171 2.39 23.08 32.33
N GLY A 172 1.76 22.16 31.60
CA GLY A 172 0.36 21.77 31.85
C GLY A 172 0.28 20.94 33.13
N GLY A 173 0.02 21.60 34.26
CA GLY A 173 -0.25 20.95 35.53
C GLY A 173 -1.36 19.91 35.40
N ARG A 174 -1.07 18.70 35.91
CA ARG A 174 -1.93 17.55 36.15
C ARG A 174 -3.43 17.90 36.34
N GLY A 175 -4.21 17.90 35.25
CA GLY A 175 -5.67 18.01 35.33
C GLY A 175 -6.33 18.41 34.02
N ARG A 176 -7.16 17.51 33.48
CA ARG A 176 -8.06 17.62 32.32
C ARG A 176 -7.40 17.52 30.93
N LYS A 177 -7.58 16.32 30.35
CA LYS A 177 -7.57 16.08 28.91
C LYS A 177 -8.86 16.65 28.29
N GLU A 178 -8.74 16.98 27.01
CA GLU A 178 -9.77 17.35 26.03
C GLU A 178 -9.99 18.87 25.84
N ASP A 179 -9.88 19.30 24.58
CA ASP A 179 -10.12 20.65 24.01
C ASP A 179 -8.98 21.70 23.99
N ALA A 180 -7.73 21.28 23.79
CA ALA A 180 -6.60 22.17 23.45
C ALA A 180 -6.23 22.20 21.95
N GLY A 181 -7.20 21.97 21.06
CA GLY A 181 -6.98 21.92 19.61
C GLY A 181 -7.26 23.25 18.90
N THR A 182 -6.32 23.71 18.07
CA THR A 182 -6.41 24.67 16.94
C THR A 182 -5.98 26.15 17.10
N LEU A 183 -6.06 26.78 18.27
CA LEU A 183 -5.89 28.25 18.34
C LEU A 183 -4.45 28.75 18.59
N THR A 184 -3.68 28.08 19.46
CA THR A 184 -2.28 28.44 19.79
C THR A 184 -1.26 28.32 18.63
N PRO A 185 -1.35 27.37 17.67
CA PRO A 185 -0.39 27.26 16.58
C PRO A 185 -0.38 28.46 15.62
N SER A 186 -1.53 29.13 15.48
CA SER A 186 -1.69 30.25 14.55
C SER A 186 -0.94 31.51 15.00
N LEU A 187 -0.91 31.80 16.30
CA LEU A 187 -0.15 32.93 16.86
C LEU A 187 1.37 32.72 16.71
N PHE A 188 1.87 31.51 16.94
CA PHE A 188 3.29 31.19 16.72
C PHE A 188 3.70 31.30 15.25
N ALA A 189 2.83 30.90 14.32
CA ALA A 189 3.05 31.10 12.89
C ALA A 189 3.16 32.59 12.54
N ASP A 190 2.29 33.44 13.11
CA ASP A 190 2.34 34.89 12.90
C ASP A 190 3.66 35.51 13.43
N PHE A 191 4.17 35.07 14.59
CA PHE A 191 5.49 35.51 15.07
C PHE A 191 6.63 35.04 14.17
N ALA A 192 6.58 33.79 13.69
CA ALA A 192 7.59 33.27 12.77
C ALA A 192 7.64 34.06 11.45
N ILE A 193 6.48 34.47 10.93
CA ILE A 193 6.39 35.35 9.75
C ILE A 193 7.06 36.70 10.02
N VAL A 194 6.80 37.32 11.18
CA VAL A 194 7.44 38.59 11.58
C VAL A 194 8.95 38.44 11.75
N PHE A 195 9.43 37.32 12.31
CA PHE A 195 10.86 37.05 12.43
C PHE A 195 11.52 36.81 11.07
N LEU A 196 10.83 36.18 10.14
CA LEU A 196 11.33 35.92 8.79
C LEU A 196 11.44 37.21 7.98
N GLN A 197 10.41 38.05 7.99
CA GLN A 197 10.40 39.37 7.35
C GLN A 197 11.56 40.23 7.87
N ASN A 198 11.71 40.35 9.19
CA ASN A 198 12.74 41.21 9.76
C ASN A 198 14.15 40.57 9.77
N GLY A 199 14.27 39.25 9.61
CA GLY A 199 15.53 38.50 9.67
C GLY A 199 16.19 38.25 8.31
N PHE A 200 15.41 38.13 7.24
CA PHE A 200 15.88 37.66 5.93
C PHE A 200 15.42 38.53 4.73
N GLU A 201 14.71 39.65 4.94
CA GLU A 201 14.50 40.64 3.88
C GLU A 201 15.77 41.45 3.61
N GLN A 202 16.03 41.75 2.33
CA GLN A 202 17.12 42.64 1.92
C GLN A 202 16.81 44.06 2.40
N ALA A 203 17.71 44.67 3.16
CA ALA A 203 17.53 46.03 3.64
C ALA A 203 17.35 46.99 2.45
N PRO A 204 16.28 47.80 2.39
CA PRO A 204 16.16 48.84 1.37
C PRO A 204 17.28 49.86 1.61
N GLU A 205 18.02 50.22 0.55
CA GLU A 205 19.23 51.06 0.56
C GLU A 205 19.00 52.53 1.01
N LEU A 206 17.90 52.88 1.70
CA LEU A 206 17.67 54.23 2.23
C LEU A 206 18.09 54.35 3.69
N GLY A 207 19.06 55.23 3.94
CA GLY A 207 19.67 55.54 5.23
C GLY A 207 18.67 55.77 6.38
N GLY A 208 18.42 54.70 7.15
CA GLY A 208 17.67 54.70 8.40
C GLY A 208 18.57 54.38 9.59
N LYS A 209 18.40 55.14 10.67
CA LYS A 209 19.09 55.13 11.98
C LYS A 209 19.81 53.82 12.38
N VAL A 210 21.05 53.96 12.87
CA VAL A 210 21.99 52.95 13.38
C VAL A 210 21.40 51.90 14.35
N GLU A 211 20.26 52.18 14.99
CA GLU A 211 19.62 51.25 15.94
C GLU A 211 18.87 50.06 15.30
N PHE A 212 18.51 50.12 14.01
CA PHE A 212 17.79 49.01 13.34
C PHE A 212 18.68 47.93 12.71
N GLN A 213 20.00 48.13 12.62
CA GLN A 213 20.93 47.13 12.03
C GLN A 213 21.07 45.84 12.87
N LYS A 214 20.71 45.88 14.17
CA LYS A 214 20.78 44.72 15.07
C LYS A 214 19.54 43.83 15.00
N VAL A 215 18.45 44.30 14.40
CA VAL A 215 17.16 43.59 14.37
C VAL A 215 17.24 42.26 13.60
N PRO A 216 17.84 42.17 12.40
CA PRO A 216 17.94 40.89 11.69
C PRO A 216 18.77 39.85 12.45
N HIS A 217 19.81 40.30 13.15
CA HIS A 217 20.67 39.45 13.98
C HIS A 217 19.92 38.88 15.19
N ILE A 218 19.05 39.67 15.83
CA ILE A 218 18.22 39.21 16.94
C ILE A 218 17.19 38.20 16.45
N CYS A 219 16.52 38.46 15.32
CA CYS A 219 15.55 37.54 14.73
C CYS A 219 16.18 36.18 14.39
N ARG A 220 17.37 36.18 13.76
CA ARG A 220 18.13 34.95 13.49
C ARG A 220 18.56 34.23 14.77
N ALA A 221 19.05 34.95 15.78
CA ALA A 221 19.46 34.35 17.05
C ALA A 221 18.31 33.71 17.84
N VAL A 222 17.10 34.27 17.74
CA VAL A 222 15.89 33.69 18.34
C VAL A 222 15.50 32.40 17.60
N LEU A 223 15.43 32.45 16.27
CA LEU A 223 15.12 31.27 15.43
C LEU A 223 16.15 30.14 15.64
N GLN A 224 17.44 30.49 15.76
CA GLN A 224 18.53 29.57 16.08
C GLN A 224 18.36 28.88 17.44
N ARG A 225 18.06 29.66 18.51
CA ARG A 225 17.83 29.11 19.85
C ARG A 225 16.62 28.17 19.87
N MET A 226 15.57 28.53 19.14
CA MET A 226 14.38 27.69 18.99
C MET A 226 14.73 26.38 18.27
N LEU A 227 15.49 26.45 17.18
CA LEU A 227 15.94 25.27 16.44
C LEU A 227 16.82 24.36 17.30
N ALA A 228 17.79 24.92 18.04
CA ALA A 228 18.66 24.16 18.94
C ALA A 228 17.85 23.42 20.01
N TRP A 229 16.83 24.05 20.59
CA TRP A 229 15.95 23.40 21.56
C TRP A 229 15.18 22.21 20.94
N VAL A 230 14.68 22.35 19.71
CA VAL A 230 14.01 21.25 19.00
C VAL A 230 14.99 20.11 18.73
N LEU A 231 16.23 20.41 18.32
CA LEU A 231 17.25 19.40 18.05
C LEU A 231 17.72 18.68 19.33
N ASP A 232 17.80 19.38 20.46
CA ASP A 232 18.07 18.75 21.76
C ASP A 232 16.98 17.78 22.19
N ALA A 233 15.71 18.15 21.99
CA ALA A 233 14.57 17.27 22.28
C ALA A 233 14.53 16.05 21.34
N VAL A 234 14.90 16.24 20.07
CA VAL A 234 15.05 15.14 19.08
C VAL A 234 16.12 14.15 19.53
N GLY A 235 17.27 14.64 20.00
CA GLY A 235 18.37 13.79 20.47
C GLY A 235 18.02 12.93 21.70
N LYS A 236 17.04 13.35 22.51
CA LYS A 236 16.65 12.71 23.77
C LYS A 236 15.24 12.09 23.76
N GLU A 237 14.61 11.93 22.59
CA GLU A 237 13.21 11.46 22.45
C GLU A 237 12.94 10.13 23.19
N LYS A 238 13.93 9.24 23.32
CA LYS A 238 13.79 7.95 24.05
C LYS A 238 13.73 8.11 25.59
N GLN A 239 14.11 9.26 26.14
CA GLN A 239 14.27 9.51 27.58
C GLN A 239 13.37 10.63 28.11
N GLU A 240 12.82 11.50 27.27
CA GLU A 240 12.06 12.69 27.68
C GLU A 240 10.55 12.48 27.86
N ASP A 241 9.93 13.34 28.67
CA ASP A 241 8.49 13.34 28.97
C ASP A 241 7.64 13.59 27.71
N VAL A 242 6.48 12.92 27.65
CA VAL A 242 5.49 13.01 26.54
C VAL A 242 5.11 14.47 26.21
N SER A 243 5.13 15.37 27.20
CA SER A 243 4.84 16.80 27.02
C SER A 243 5.90 17.54 26.20
N VAL A 244 7.19 17.21 26.37
CA VAL A 244 8.29 17.84 25.64
C VAL A 244 8.27 17.42 24.17
N VAL A 245 8.03 16.13 23.91
CA VAL A 245 7.86 15.60 22.55
C VAL A 245 6.65 16.21 21.85
N GLN A 246 5.53 16.41 22.56
CA GLN A 246 4.37 17.12 22.01
C GLN A 246 4.69 18.58 21.70
N ALA A 247 5.36 19.30 22.60
CA ALA A 247 5.81 20.68 22.37
C ALA A 247 6.74 20.79 21.15
N ALA A 248 7.70 19.87 20.99
CA ALA A 248 8.56 19.82 19.81
C ALA A 248 7.77 19.60 18.51
N ARG A 249 6.76 18.71 18.51
CA ARG A 249 5.85 18.55 17.34
C ARG A 249 5.10 19.82 17.00
N PHE A 250 4.67 20.58 18.00
CA PHE A 250 4.01 21.87 17.76
C PHE A 250 4.96 22.87 17.09
N TRP A 251 6.20 22.95 17.57
CA TRP A 251 7.23 23.81 16.99
C TRP A 251 7.58 23.47 15.54
N LEU A 252 7.57 22.18 15.18
CA LEU A 252 7.81 21.75 13.79
C LEU A 252 6.81 22.37 12.79
N ASN A 253 5.62 22.81 13.23
CA ASN A 253 4.68 23.47 12.33
C ASN A 253 5.19 24.80 11.77
N VAL A 254 6.12 25.47 12.46
CA VAL A 254 6.74 26.73 11.98
C VAL A 254 7.48 26.53 10.64
N PHE A 255 7.99 25.33 10.37
CA PHE A 255 8.71 25.03 9.14
C PHE A 255 7.78 24.61 7.97
N ASN A 256 6.46 24.75 8.10
CA ASN A 256 5.54 24.50 6.99
C ASN A 256 5.61 25.64 5.94
N VAL A 257 6.02 25.30 4.72
CA VAL A 257 6.11 26.25 3.59
C VAL A 257 4.76 26.93 3.30
N SER A 258 3.64 26.23 3.48
CA SER A 258 2.28 26.75 3.25
C SER A 258 1.90 27.93 4.17
N LEU A 259 2.59 28.12 5.30
CA LEU A 259 2.33 29.25 6.20
C LEU A 259 2.78 30.60 5.62
N TYR A 260 3.76 30.59 4.70
CA TYR A 260 4.38 31.82 4.18
C TYR A 260 3.82 32.29 2.84
N GLY A 261 2.89 31.52 2.24
CA GLY A 261 2.47 31.56 0.83
C GLY A 261 1.81 32.84 0.30
N SER A 262 1.71 33.92 1.08
CA SER A 262 1.17 35.21 0.62
C SER A 262 1.77 36.45 1.30
N MET A 263 2.60 36.29 2.34
CA MET A 263 3.01 37.40 3.23
C MET A 263 4.51 37.70 3.23
N ALA A 264 5.36 36.86 2.64
CA ALA A 264 6.83 37.06 2.61
C ALA A 264 7.41 36.87 1.20
N HIS A 265 8.53 37.55 0.90
CA HIS A 265 9.22 37.42 -0.39
C HIS A 265 9.81 36.00 -0.56
N PRO A 266 9.61 35.33 -1.72
CA PRO A 266 10.01 33.94 -1.92
C PRO A 266 11.52 33.70 -1.74
N ASP A 267 12.36 34.70 -2.00
CA ASP A 267 13.81 34.58 -1.81
C ASP A 267 14.23 34.62 -0.34
N SER A 268 13.55 35.41 0.49
CA SER A 268 13.79 35.45 1.94
C SER A 268 13.39 34.14 2.60
N VAL A 269 12.28 33.55 2.14
CA VAL A 269 11.84 32.21 2.57
C VAL A 269 12.88 31.16 2.19
N ARG A 270 13.34 31.14 0.93
CA ARG A 270 14.40 30.21 0.49
C ARG A 270 15.70 30.39 1.28
N GLN A 271 16.11 31.63 1.56
CA GLN A 271 17.31 31.90 2.36
C GLN A 271 17.17 31.43 3.81
N PHE A 272 16.00 31.60 4.43
CA PHE A 272 15.70 31.07 5.76
C PHE A 272 15.80 29.54 5.81
N PHE A 273 15.20 28.84 4.85
CA PHE A 273 15.28 27.38 4.79
C PHE A 273 16.72 26.90 4.54
N ARG A 274 17.53 27.63 3.75
CA ARG A 274 18.94 27.26 3.49
C ARG A 274 19.76 27.36 4.76
N HIS A 275 19.63 28.50 5.44
CA HIS A 275 20.28 28.76 6.72
C HIS A 275 19.88 27.71 7.77
N THR A 276 18.59 27.41 7.87
CA THR A 276 18.07 26.40 8.81
C THR A 276 18.64 25.01 8.50
N LEU A 277 18.69 24.61 7.22
CA LEU A 277 19.25 23.31 6.83
C LEU A 277 20.75 23.23 7.19
N THR A 278 21.52 24.28 6.91
CA THR A 278 22.94 24.35 7.31
C THR A 278 23.10 24.19 8.82
N GLU A 279 22.27 24.86 9.63
CA GLU A 279 22.33 24.77 11.08
C GLU A 279 21.96 23.39 11.62
N VAL A 280 20.95 22.73 11.05
CA VAL A 280 20.60 21.37 11.45
C VAL A 280 21.74 20.40 11.16
N LEU A 281 22.34 20.49 9.98
CA LEU A 281 23.41 19.57 9.56
C LEU A 281 24.75 19.82 10.28
N THR A 282 24.97 21.02 10.80
CA THR A 282 26.16 21.40 11.57
C THR A 282 25.93 21.40 13.08
N TYR A 283 24.77 20.94 13.55
CA TYR A 283 24.43 20.91 14.97
C TYR A 283 25.23 19.85 15.72
N ASN A 284 26.08 20.28 16.64
CA ASN A 284 26.83 19.45 17.59
C ASN A 284 27.56 18.25 16.93
N PRO A 285 28.60 18.49 16.10
CA PRO A 285 29.32 17.44 15.37
C PRO A 285 30.27 16.65 16.29
N VAL A 286 29.73 15.85 17.22
CA VAL A 286 30.53 15.11 18.22
C VAL A 286 31.01 13.75 17.69
N LEU A 287 30.28 13.17 16.73
CA LEU A 287 30.52 11.81 16.24
C LEU A 287 31.69 11.77 15.25
N LYS A 288 32.66 10.89 15.51
CA LYS A 288 33.75 10.63 14.56
C LYS A 288 33.23 9.82 13.37
N VAL A 289 33.95 9.88 12.25
CA VAL A 289 33.67 9.05 11.06
C VAL A 289 33.63 7.56 11.40
N SER A 290 34.48 7.08 12.29
CA SER A 290 34.49 5.68 12.77
C SER A 290 33.17 5.28 13.43
N ASP A 291 32.62 6.18 14.25
CA ASP A 291 31.37 5.97 14.97
C ASP A 291 30.20 6.02 13.98
N ALA A 292 30.28 6.92 13.00
CA ALA A 292 29.32 7.01 11.91
C ALA A 292 29.21 5.70 11.14
N ILE A 293 30.33 5.06 10.77
CA ILE A 293 30.34 3.77 10.06
C ILE A 293 29.63 2.67 10.87
N GLN A 294 29.84 2.63 12.19
CA GLN A 294 29.23 1.61 13.04
C GLN A 294 27.73 1.85 13.26
N MET A 295 27.31 3.12 13.31
CA MET A 295 25.95 3.51 13.65
C MET A 295 25.04 3.79 12.45
N GLN A 296 25.52 3.69 11.19
CA GLN A 296 24.71 3.98 9.98
C GLN A 296 23.37 3.24 9.96
N LYS A 297 23.35 1.99 10.40
CA LYS A 297 22.12 1.17 10.47
C LYS A 297 21.05 1.79 11.38
N GLU A 298 21.42 2.61 12.35
CA GLU A 298 20.48 3.25 13.28
C GLU A 298 19.84 4.52 12.72
N TRP A 299 20.41 5.06 11.64
CA TRP A 299 20.00 6.33 11.04
C TRP A 299 19.26 6.15 9.71
N SER A 300 18.82 4.92 9.41
CA SER A 300 17.88 4.68 8.32
C SER A 300 16.55 5.39 8.57
N PHE A 301 15.77 5.64 7.53
CA PHE A 301 14.52 6.38 7.67
C PHE A 301 13.52 5.73 8.64
N THR A 302 13.49 4.40 8.70
CA THR A 302 12.60 3.63 9.60
C THR A 302 13.03 3.68 11.06
N ARG A 303 14.32 3.88 11.34
CA ARG A 303 14.88 3.88 12.70
C ARG A 303 15.16 5.28 13.24
N THR A 304 15.24 6.28 12.36
CA THR A 304 15.40 7.69 12.71
C THR A 304 14.19 8.18 13.52
N SER A 305 14.43 9.06 14.50
CA SER A 305 13.39 9.72 15.30
C SER A 305 12.30 10.34 14.41
N PRO A 306 11.01 10.07 14.65
CA PRO A 306 9.92 10.60 13.83
C PRO A 306 9.88 12.14 13.81
N LEU A 307 10.37 12.80 14.87
CA LEU A 307 10.51 14.25 14.93
C LEU A 307 11.53 14.78 13.90
N LEU A 308 12.69 14.14 13.79
CA LEU A 308 13.73 14.51 12.82
C LEU A 308 13.28 14.25 11.39
N THR A 309 12.63 13.10 11.14
CA THR A 309 12.05 12.79 9.83
C THR A 309 10.97 13.81 9.45
N ALA A 310 10.13 14.23 10.40
CA ALA A 310 9.13 15.27 10.17
C ALA A 310 9.77 16.64 9.89
N LEU A 311 10.87 16.99 10.57
CA LEU A 311 11.63 18.21 10.30
C LEU A 311 12.18 18.21 8.87
N TYR A 312 12.88 17.16 8.45
CA TYR A 312 13.43 17.06 7.10
C TYR A 312 12.34 17.11 6.02
N ARG A 313 11.23 16.37 6.18
CA ARG A 313 10.11 16.44 5.23
C ARG A 313 9.57 17.86 5.06
N LYS A 314 9.57 18.68 6.12
CA LYS A 314 9.12 20.08 6.04
C LYS A 314 10.17 21.00 5.40
N LEU A 315 11.45 20.83 5.74
CA LEU A 315 12.55 21.64 5.19
C LEU A 315 12.76 21.40 3.69
N LEU A 316 12.68 20.14 3.25
CA LEU A 316 12.99 19.75 1.86
C LEU A 316 11.91 20.18 0.85
N VAL A 317 10.68 20.45 1.30
CA VAL A 317 9.60 20.99 0.44
C VAL A 317 9.91 22.39 -0.09
N ALA A 318 10.79 23.15 0.58
CA ALA A 318 11.18 24.49 0.15
C ALA A 318 12.17 24.52 -1.04
N PHE A 319 12.75 23.37 -1.41
CA PHE A 319 13.81 23.24 -2.41
C PHE A 319 13.43 22.29 -3.53
N SER A 320 14.00 22.50 -4.72
CA SER A 320 14.07 21.43 -5.72
C SER A 320 15.05 20.34 -5.26
N VAL A 321 14.91 19.12 -5.79
CA VAL A 321 15.80 17.99 -5.47
C VAL A 321 17.26 18.35 -5.76
N LYS A 322 17.49 18.98 -6.92
CA LYS A 322 18.81 19.46 -7.35
C LYS A 322 19.37 20.52 -6.41
N GLU A 323 18.58 21.51 -5.99
CA GLU A 323 19.02 22.51 -5.03
C GLU A 323 19.37 21.90 -3.67
N SER A 324 18.57 20.94 -3.19
CA SER A 324 18.82 20.25 -1.91
C SER A 324 20.16 19.51 -1.92
N ILE A 325 20.44 18.77 -2.99
CA ILE A 325 21.69 18.02 -3.14
C ILE A 325 22.88 18.97 -3.34
N CYS A 326 22.73 20.04 -4.12
CA CYS A 326 23.78 21.06 -4.25
C CYS A 326 24.08 21.77 -2.93
N GLN A 327 23.06 22.09 -2.12
CA GLN A 327 23.26 22.66 -0.79
C GLN A 327 23.92 21.67 0.16
N LEU A 328 23.50 20.40 0.16
CA LEU A 328 24.14 19.34 0.95
C LEU A 328 25.62 19.20 0.58
N GLN A 329 25.93 19.17 -0.72
CA GLN A 329 27.31 19.11 -1.20
C GLN A 329 28.12 20.34 -0.75
N GLN A 330 27.56 21.54 -0.88
CA GLN A 330 28.22 22.78 -0.43
C GLN A 330 28.52 22.73 1.07
N ILE A 331 27.60 22.22 1.89
CA ILE A 331 27.78 22.12 3.36
C ILE A 331 28.88 21.10 3.69
N LEU A 332 28.89 19.93 3.02
CA LEU A 332 29.91 18.91 3.21
C LEU A 332 31.31 19.40 2.83
N GLU A 333 31.43 20.30 1.85
CA GLU A 333 32.71 20.88 1.42
C GLU A 333 33.19 22.06 2.29
N THR A 334 32.30 22.69 3.08
CA THR A 334 32.60 23.98 3.75
C THR A 334 32.54 23.93 5.28
N HIS A 335 31.86 22.96 5.87
CA HIS A 335 31.60 22.91 7.31
C HIS A 335 31.88 21.53 7.92
N GLU A 336 32.22 21.51 9.22
CA GLU A 336 32.21 20.27 10.00
C GLU A 336 30.76 19.83 10.24
N VAL A 337 30.43 18.62 9.79
CA VAL A 337 29.05 18.12 9.78
C VAL A 337 28.79 17.10 10.88
N ASN A 338 27.54 17.06 11.35
CA ASN A 338 27.06 15.96 12.16
C ASN A 338 26.58 14.82 11.26
N TRP A 339 27.33 13.72 11.24
CA TRP A 339 27.05 12.56 10.38
C TRP A 339 25.68 11.92 10.64
N GLN A 340 25.15 11.95 11.87
CA GLN A 340 23.80 11.48 12.14
C GLN A 340 22.77 12.31 11.36
N HIS A 341 22.88 13.64 11.45
CA HIS A 341 21.95 14.54 10.76
C HIS A 341 22.09 14.43 9.23
N VAL A 342 23.33 14.39 8.71
CA VAL A 342 23.60 14.22 7.28
C VAL A 342 23.01 12.91 6.74
N LEU A 343 23.30 11.78 7.37
CA LEU A 343 22.88 10.47 6.87
C LEU A 343 21.36 10.29 6.99
N SER A 344 20.72 10.75 8.07
CA SER A 344 19.26 10.79 8.17
C SER A 344 18.61 11.71 7.13
N CYS A 345 19.26 12.83 6.77
CA CYS A 345 18.81 13.72 5.70
C CYS A 345 18.89 13.04 4.32
N VAL A 346 19.99 12.32 4.03
CA VAL A 346 20.17 11.55 2.80
C VAL A 346 19.09 10.46 2.67
N SER A 347 18.85 9.69 3.73
CA SER A 347 17.77 8.70 3.77
C SER A 347 16.39 9.31 3.52
N THR A 348 16.12 10.48 4.11
CA THR A 348 14.83 11.17 3.91
C THR A 348 14.68 11.69 2.48
N LEU A 349 15.73 12.26 1.89
CA LEU A 349 15.75 12.73 0.50
C LEU A 349 15.46 11.60 -0.49
N LEU A 350 16.14 10.47 -0.33
CA LEU A 350 15.99 9.29 -1.20
C LEU A 350 14.57 8.70 -1.18
N LEU A 351 13.94 8.64 0.00
CA LEU A 351 12.58 8.09 0.14
C LEU A 351 11.47 9.07 -0.22
N CYS A 352 11.66 10.36 0.00
CA CYS A 352 10.62 11.36 -0.25
C CYS A 352 10.58 11.82 -1.71
N GLN A 353 11.65 11.64 -2.49
CA GLN A 353 11.79 12.16 -3.84
C GLN A 353 12.44 11.14 -4.79
N ALA A 354 11.67 10.63 -5.76
CA ALA A 354 12.16 9.62 -6.71
C ALA A 354 13.31 10.12 -7.61
N GLU A 355 13.36 11.41 -7.93
CA GLU A 355 14.44 12.01 -8.73
C GLU A 355 15.80 12.04 -8.01
N ALA A 356 15.82 11.83 -6.68
CA ALA A 356 17.04 11.90 -5.89
C ALA A 356 18.03 10.78 -6.23
N GLU A 357 17.57 9.60 -6.64
CA GLU A 357 18.44 8.45 -6.92
C GLU A 357 19.51 8.76 -7.97
N GLN A 358 19.11 9.34 -9.11
CA GLN A 358 20.04 9.68 -10.21
C GLN A 358 21.00 10.80 -9.80
N LEU A 359 20.49 11.83 -9.10
CA LEU A 359 21.33 12.94 -8.63
C LEU A 359 22.34 12.51 -7.55
N PHE A 360 22.00 11.52 -6.72
CA PHE A 360 22.96 10.92 -5.79
C PHE A 360 24.00 10.06 -6.50
N LYS A 361 23.66 9.35 -7.59
CA LYS A 361 24.65 8.66 -8.44
C LYS A 361 25.64 9.67 -9.05
N ASP A 362 25.13 10.78 -9.56
CA ASP A 362 25.96 11.87 -10.08
C ASP A 362 26.86 12.46 -8.99
N LEU A 363 26.32 12.72 -7.78
CA LEU A 363 27.11 13.20 -6.65
C LEU A 363 28.22 12.21 -6.28
N LEU A 364 27.92 10.92 -6.16
CA LEU A 364 28.90 9.88 -5.83
C LEU A 364 30.01 9.79 -6.88
N SER A 365 29.66 9.85 -8.17
CA SER A 365 30.66 9.86 -9.25
C SER A 365 31.56 11.09 -9.19
N ASN A 366 31.00 12.27 -8.92
CA ASN A 366 31.75 13.52 -8.75
C ASN A 366 32.67 13.49 -7.52
N LEU A 367 32.20 12.94 -6.39
CA LEU A 367 33.02 12.77 -5.18
C LEU A 367 34.18 11.81 -5.43
N LEU A 368 33.95 10.69 -6.11
CA LEU A 368 35.02 9.75 -6.47
C LEU A 368 36.02 10.39 -7.44
N LEU A 369 35.54 11.14 -8.44
CA LEU A 369 36.39 11.89 -9.37
C LEU A 369 37.29 12.89 -8.63
N LYS A 370 36.74 13.68 -7.70
CA LYS A 370 37.50 14.61 -6.85
C LYS A 370 38.49 13.88 -5.94
N ALA A 371 38.06 12.79 -5.29
CA ALA A 371 38.88 11.98 -4.40
C ALA A 371 40.11 11.40 -5.11
N PHE A 372 39.93 10.78 -6.28
CA PHE A 372 41.05 10.23 -7.05
C PHE A 372 41.89 11.29 -7.77
N GLY A 373 41.29 12.42 -8.15
CA GLY A 373 42.01 13.55 -8.77
C GLY A 373 42.97 14.23 -7.80
N ASN A 374 42.51 14.46 -6.56
CA ASN A 374 43.26 15.20 -5.53
C ASN A 374 43.92 14.30 -4.47
N TYR A 375 43.68 12.98 -4.50
CA TYR A 375 44.04 12.03 -3.43
C TYR A 375 43.47 12.44 -2.07
N ASP A 376 42.22 12.92 -2.08
CA ASP A 376 41.54 13.44 -0.91
C ASP A 376 40.72 12.36 -0.21
N MET A 377 41.09 12.08 1.05
CA MET A 377 40.46 11.08 1.89
C MET A 377 39.05 11.49 2.35
N GLU A 378 38.78 12.79 2.54
CA GLU A 378 37.48 13.25 3.06
C GLU A 378 36.36 13.03 2.03
N ASN A 379 36.65 13.33 0.75
CA ASN A 379 35.75 13.03 -0.36
C ASN A 379 35.53 11.53 -0.54
N MET A 380 36.55 10.70 -0.31
CA MET A 380 36.43 9.23 -0.35
C MET A 380 35.53 8.71 0.78
N ILE A 381 35.74 9.15 2.02
CA ILE A 381 34.93 8.80 3.19
C ILE A 381 33.47 9.18 2.93
N THR A 382 33.23 10.40 2.48
CA THR A 382 31.88 10.93 2.22
C THR A 382 31.15 10.10 1.16
N ALA A 383 31.85 9.71 0.08
CA ALA A 383 31.28 8.85 -0.96
C ALA A 383 30.85 7.48 -0.40
N PHE A 384 31.70 6.82 0.40
CA PHE A 384 31.37 5.53 1.00
C PHE A 384 30.23 5.61 2.01
N LEU A 385 30.22 6.65 2.86
CA LEU A 385 29.14 6.85 3.84
C LEU A 385 27.78 7.06 3.16
N ILE A 386 27.71 7.92 2.14
CA ILE A 386 26.48 8.18 1.38
C ILE A 386 26.03 6.94 0.61
N ALA A 387 26.94 6.24 -0.08
CA ALA A 387 26.59 5.04 -0.85
C ALA A 387 26.05 3.91 0.05
N ARG A 388 26.63 3.74 1.24
CA ARG A 388 26.15 2.76 2.23
C ARG A 388 24.80 3.15 2.79
N GLN A 389 24.62 4.41 3.15
CA GLN A 389 23.35 4.90 3.68
C GLN A 389 22.22 4.74 2.66
N ALA A 390 22.48 5.07 1.40
CA ALA A 390 21.53 4.88 0.32
C ALA A 390 21.16 3.41 0.13
N ALA A 391 22.15 2.51 0.14
CA ALA A 391 21.92 1.07 0.02
C ALA A 391 21.15 0.44 1.19
N LEU A 392 21.18 1.06 2.39
CA LEU A 392 20.46 0.57 3.57
C LEU A 392 18.93 0.77 3.47
N GLU A 393 18.45 1.74 2.67
CA GLU A 393 17.00 1.98 2.47
C GLU A 393 16.34 0.90 1.60
N GLY A 394 17.14 0.07 0.93
CA GLY A 394 16.69 -1.11 0.19
C GLY A 394 16.70 -0.95 -1.34
N PRO A 395 16.63 -2.08 -2.08
CA PRO A 395 16.82 -2.12 -3.53
C PRO A 395 15.73 -1.39 -4.34
N ALA A 396 14.59 -1.08 -3.72
CA ALA A 396 13.52 -0.30 -4.35
C ALA A 396 13.86 1.20 -4.42
N VAL A 397 14.77 1.69 -3.57
CA VAL A 397 15.12 3.11 -3.44
C VAL A 397 16.49 3.40 -4.05
N PHE A 398 17.47 2.53 -3.79
CA PHE A 398 18.82 2.66 -4.33
C PHE A 398 19.43 1.27 -4.52
N MET A 399 20.36 1.14 -5.47
CA MET A 399 21.00 -0.15 -5.75
C MET A 399 21.78 -0.69 -4.53
N PRO A 400 21.82 -2.01 -4.31
CA PRO A 400 22.59 -2.59 -3.21
C PRO A 400 24.07 -2.19 -3.24
N TYR A 401 24.69 -2.08 -2.07
CA TYR A 401 26.10 -1.71 -1.94
C TYR A 401 27.04 -2.61 -2.76
N SER A 402 26.73 -3.91 -2.87
CA SER A 402 27.49 -4.86 -3.69
C SER A 402 27.50 -4.50 -5.17
N GLU A 403 26.36 -4.06 -5.71
CA GLU A 403 26.25 -3.65 -7.11
C GLU A 403 26.93 -2.31 -7.34
N TRP A 404 26.75 -1.34 -6.44
CA TRP A 404 27.44 -0.04 -6.52
C TRP A 404 28.97 -0.20 -6.46
N PHE A 405 29.47 -1.02 -5.52
CA PHE A 405 30.91 -1.27 -5.38
C PHE A 405 31.48 -1.97 -6.62
N LYS A 406 30.77 -2.96 -7.16
CA LYS A 406 31.16 -3.66 -8.39
C LYS A 406 31.13 -2.72 -9.61
N ALA A 407 30.13 -1.85 -9.73
CA ALA A 407 30.05 -0.89 -10.83
C ALA A 407 31.19 0.15 -10.75
N SER A 408 31.51 0.62 -9.55
CA SER A 408 32.52 1.66 -9.32
C SER A 408 33.97 1.14 -9.44
N PHE A 409 34.24 -0.07 -8.94
CA PHE A 409 35.59 -0.60 -8.82
C PHE A 409 35.84 -1.92 -9.56
N GLY A 410 34.82 -2.60 -10.10
CA GLY A 410 34.98 -3.91 -10.74
C GLY A 410 35.47 -3.88 -12.19
N ASN A 411 35.47 -2.70 -12.83
CA ASN A 411 35.85 -2.53 -14.24
C ASN A 411 37.25 -1.92 -14.39
N ALA A 412 37.96 -2.32 -15.45
CA ALA A 412 39.29 -1.79 -15.79
C ALA A 412 39.30 -0.28 -16.11
N GLY A 413 38.15 0.28 -16.48
CA GLY A 413 37.96 1.71 -16.74
C GLY A 413 37.72 2.58 -15.49
N GLY A 414 37.74 2.01 -14.27
CA GLY A 414 37.54 2.78 -13.05
C GLY A 414 38.71 3.71 -12.70
N HIS A 415 38.45 4.76 -11.93
CA HIS A 415 39.45 5.78 -11.57
C HIS A 415 40.70 5.21 -10.88
N HIS A 416 40.54 4.11 -10.13
CA HIS A 416 41.61 3.37 -9.45
C HIS A 416 42.55 2.61 -10.41
N GLY A 417 42.08 2.24 -11.60
CA GLY A 417 42.86 1.51 -12.62
C GLY A 417 43.79 2.41 -13.45
N SER A 418 43.63 3.73 -13.36
CA SER A 418 44.38 4.71 -14.16
C SER A 418 45.88 4.79 -13.83
N SER A 419 46.27 4.53 -12.58
CA SER A 419 47.66 4.59 -12.13
C SER A 419 47.92 3.71 -10.91
N LYS A 420 49.18 3.27 -10.72
CA LYS A 420 49.60 2.55 -9.51
C LYS A 420 49.31 3.35 -8.24
N LYS A 421 49.48 4.68 -8.29
CA LYS A 421 49.24 5.58 -7.14
C LYS A 421 47.76 5.61 -6.75
N ALA A 422 46.84 5.66 -7.72
CA ALA A 422 45.39 5.59 -7.46
C ALA A 422 44.96 4.25 -6.88
N LEU A 423 45.56 3.15 -7.36
CA LEU A 423 45.30 1.81 -6.81
C LEU A 423 45.78 1.68 -5.36
N VAL A 424 47.00 2.16 -5.06
CA VAL A 424 47.54 2.15 -3.68
C VAL A 424 46.66 2.98 -2.76
N PHE A 425 46.26 4.19 -3.19
CA PHE A 425 45.35 5.05 -2.44
C PHE A 425 44.02 4.35 -2.08
N LEU A 426 43.39 3.66 -3.03
CA LEU A 426 42.15 2.90 -2.76
C LEU A 426 42.38 1.76 -1.76
N LEU A 427 43.46 0.98 -1.92
CA LEU A 427 43.72 -0.18 -1.06
C LEU A 427 44.17 0.23 0.34
N GLU A 428 44.91 1.33 0.48
CA GLU A 428 45.24 1.93 1.78
C GLU A 428 43.96 2.37 2.50
N PHE A 429 43.09 3.12 1.81
CA PHE A 429 41.79 3.53 2.35
C PHE A 429 40.93 2.33 2.80
N LEU A 430 40.77 1.31 1.94
CA LEU A 430 40.01 0.11 2.29
C LEU A 430 40.62 -0.64 3.48
N SER A 431 41.95 -0.66 3.59
CA SER A 431 42.67 -1.30 4.71
C SER A 431 42.46 -0.55 6.03
N GLU A 432 42.44 0.78 6.01
CA GLU A 432 42.13 1.63 7.17
C GLU A 432 40.69 1.47 7.66
N LEU A 433 39.75 1.14 6.77
CA LEU A 433 38.35 0.90 7.13
C LEU A 433 38.10 -0.44 7.84
N VAL A 434 38.89 -1.48 7.54
CA VAL A 434 38.65 -2.87 8.02
C VAL A 434 38.33 -2.99 9.52
N PRO A 435 39.01 -2.29 10.45
CA PRO A 435 38.71 -2.39 11.88
C PRO A 435 37.27 -2.01 12.25
N PHE A 436 36.71 -1.04 11.53
CA PHE A 436 35.40 -0.45 11.79
C PHE A 436 34.27 -1.05 10.96
N GLU A 437 34.60 -1.81 9.91
CA GLU A 437 33.63 -2.45 9.03
C GLU A 437 32.81 -3.54 9.71
N SER A 438 31.53 -3.59 9.33
CA SER A 438 30.67 -4.73 9.66
C SER A 438 30.95 -5.93 8.73
N ALA A 439 30.69 -7.14 9.23
CA ALA A 439 30.90 -8.38 8.48
C ALA A 439 30.31 -8.38 7.04
N PRO A 440 29.08 -7.90 6.76
CA PRO A 440 28.52 -7.94 5.41
C PRO A 440 29.33 -7.13 4.38
N TYR A 441 29.86 -5.96 4.73
CA TYR A 441 30.64 -5.14 3.80
C TYR A 441 32.00 -5.76 3.47
N LEU A 442 32.67 -6.36 4.48
CA LEU A 442 33.92 -7.11 4.25
C LEU A 442 33.70 -8.31 3.32
N LYS A 443 32.58 -9.03 3.48
CA LYS A 443 32.23 -10.13 2.58
C LYS A 443 32.01 -9.64 1.15
N VAL A 444 31.35 -8.50 0.95
CA VAL A 444 31.19 -7.88 -0.38
C VAL A 444 32.54 -7.58 -1.03
N HIS A 445 33.47 -6.96 -0.29
CA HIS A 445 34.80 -6.64 -0.82
C HIS A 445 35.61 -7.88 -1.21
N ILE A 446 35.42 -9.01 -0.53
CA ILE A 446 36.08 -10.28 -0.87
C ILE A 446 35.42 -10.96 -2.08
N MET A 447 34.09 -10.93 -2.18
CA MET A 447 33.34 -11.57 -3.26
C MET A 447 33.42 -10.80 -4.58
N TYR A 448 33.44 -9.48 -4.50
CA TYR A 448 33.53 -8.57 -5.65
C TYR A 448 34.74 -7.64 -5.50
N PRO A 449 35.97 -8.18 -5.55
CA PRO A 449 37.17 -7.39 -5.35
C PRO A 449 37.35 -6.33 -6.45
N PRO A 450 37.99 -5.19 -6.15
CA PRO A 450 38.28 -4.18 -7.14
C PRO A 450 39.18 -4.74 -8.25
N PHE A 451 39.04 -4.21 -9.47
CA PHE A 451 39.86 -4.62 -10.60
C PHE A 451 41.31 -4.17 -10.38
N VAL A 452 42.23 -5.13 -10.42
CA VAL A 452 43.67 -4.87 -10.26
C VAL A 452 44.44 -5.50 -11.42
N PRO A 453 45.26 -4.72 -12.16
CA PRO A 453 46.13 -5.27 -13.18
C PRO A 453 47.04 -6.36 -12.62
N THR A 454 47.35 -7.39 -13.42
CA THR A 454 48.10 -8.57 -12.99
C THR A 454 49.43 -8.25 -12.30
N LYS A 455 50.08 -7.14 -12.67
CA LYS A 455 51.34 -6.63 -12.09
C LYS A 455 51.23 -6.19 -10.62
N HIS A 456 50.03 -5.91 -10.11
CA HIS A 456 49.79 -5.37 -8.77
C HIS A 456 48.90 -6.28 -7.91
N ARG A 457 48.68 -7.52 -8.35
CA ARG A 457 47.80 -8.50 -7.68
C ARG A 457 48.22 -8.82 -6.25
N SER A 458 49.49 -8.66 -5.89
CA SER A 458 49.98 -8.84 -4.51
C SER A 458 49.31 -7.90 -3.52
N LEU A 459 49.12 -6.62 -3.89
CA LEU A 459 48.49 -5.62 -3.03
C LEU A 459 47.02 -5.97 -2.73
N LEU A 460 46.30 -6.50 -3.72
CA LEU A 460 44.94 -6.98 -3.53
C LEU A 460 44.89 -8.20 -2.60
N LEU A 461 45.85 -9.13 -2.75
CA LEU A 461 45.91 -10.32 -1.90
C LEU A 461 46.21 -9.94 -0.43
N GLU A 462 47.09 -8.97 -0.18
CA GLU A 462 47.36 -8.44 1.16
C GLU A 462 46.07 -7.92 1.82
N TYR A 463 45.31 -7.09 1.11
CA TYR A 463 44.01 -6.60 1.58
C TYR A 463 42.97 -7.71 1.82
N ILE A 464 42.82 -8.65 0.87
CA ILE A 464 41.88 -9.78 1.03
C ILE A 464 42.25 -10.62 2.26
N THR A 465 43.54 -10.81 2.51
CA THR A 465 44.02 -11.56 3.67
C THR A 465 43.65 -10.82 4.96
N LEU A 466 43.85 -9.51 5.02
CA LEU A 466 43.44 -8.67 6.15
C LEU A 466 41.93 -8.75 6.41
N ALA A 467 41.09 -8.62 5.37
CA ALA A 467 39.64 -8.70 5.49
C ALA A 467 39.15 -10.10 5.95
N LYS A 468 39.79 -11.18 5.47
CA LYS A 468 39.50 -12.55 5.91
C LYS A 468 39.87 -12.78 7.37
N THR A 469 41.01 -12.26 7.82
CA THR A 469 41.41 -12.33 9.24
C THR A 469 40.39 -11.63 10.13
N ARG A 470 39.92 -10.44 9.72
CA ARG A 470 38.88 -9.71 10.46
C ARG A 470 37.56 -10.48 10.54
N LEU A 471 37.14 -11.15 9.46
CA LEU A 471 35.94 -12.00 9.49
C LEU A 471 36.10 -13.21 10.43
N ALA A 472 37.29 -13.79 10.48
CA ALA A 472 37.61 -14.86 11.43
C ALA A 472 37.54 -14.36 12.89
N ASP A 473 38.04 -13.16 13.18
CA ASP A 473 37.94 -12.53 14.51
C ASP A 473 36.48 -12.28 14.92
N LEU A 474 35.63 -11.89 13.97
CA LEU A 474 34.19 -11.70 14.16
C LEU A 474 33.41 -13.03 14.28
N LYS A 475 34.06 -14.18 14.09
CA LYS A 475 33.46 -15.54 14.09
C LYS A 475 32.37 -15.72 13.03
N VAL A 476 32.44 -15.01 11.92
CA VAL A 476 31.46 -15.11 10.82
C VAL A 476 32.14 -15.76 9.61
N ALA A 477 31.65 -16.93 9.17
CA ALA A 477 32.18 -17.55 7.97
C ALA A 477 31.69 -16.80 6.71
N ILE A 478 32.54 -16.75 5.68
CA ILE A 478 32.14 -16.25 4.35
C ILE A 478 31.01 -17.12 3.78
N GLU A 479 31.01 -18.40 4.17
CA GLU A 479 30.05 -19.42 3.75
C GLU A 479 28.64 -19.23 4.32
N ASP A 480 28.44 -18.38 5.33
CA ASP A 480 27.12 -18.17 5.94
C ASP A 480 26.22 -17.20 5.16
N MET A 481 26.70 -16.64 4.04
CA MET A 481 25.90 -15.71 3.22
C MET A 481 24.96 -16.45 2.26
N GLY A 482 23.67 -16.13 2.35
CA GLY A 482 22.65 -16.65 1.44
C GLY A 482 22.84 -16.20 -0.02
N LEU A 483 22.22 -16.93 -0.96
CA LEU A 483 22.18 -16.58 -2.38
C LEU A 483 21.32 -15.36 -2.66
N TYR A 484 20.26 -15.18 -1.87
CA TYR A 484 19.31 -14.07 -1.98
C TYR A 484 19.16 -13.30 -0.66
N GLU A 485 20.24 -13.26 0.13
CA GLU A 485 20.26 -12.55 1.41
C GLU A 485 20.27 -11.04 1.17
N ASP A 486 19.27 -10.37 1.74
CA ASP A 486 19.15 -8.92 1.66
C ASP A 486 19.90 -8.30 2.83
N LEU A 487 21.02 -7.62 2.51
CA LEU A 487 21.90 -6.96 3.47
C LEU A 487 21.21 -5.81 4.24
N SER A 488 20.03 -5.37 3.77
CA SER A 488 19.20 -4.35 4.40
C SER A 488 18.28 -4.90 5.51
N SER A 489 18.10 -6.23 5.60
CA SER A 489 17.12 -6.82 6.52
C SER A 489 17.57 -6.78 8.00
N PRO A 490 16.62 -6.57 8.94
CA PRO A 490 16.94 -6.37 10.36
C PRO A 490 17.31 -7.66 11.11
N SER A 491 17.28 -8.81 10.44
CA SER A 491 17.43 -10.10 11.13
C SER A 491 18.87 -10.29 11.60
N GLU A 492 19.04 -10.49 12.91
CA GLU A 492 20.24 -11.09 13.47
C GLU A 492 20.61 -12.36 12.70
N ALA A 493 21.92 -12.67 12.69
CA ALA A 493 22.54 -13.79 11.99
C ALA A 493 21.62 -15.02 11.93
N VAL A 494 20.85 -15.11 10.85
CA VAL A 494 19.93 -16.21 10.61
C VAL A 494 20.80 -17.44 10.48
N GLN A 495 20.45 -18.53 11.18
CA GLN A 495 21.18 -19.77 11.03
C GLN A 495 21.31 -20.12 9.53
N PRO A 496 22.49 -20.50 9.03
CA PRO A 496 22.71 -20.75 7.59
C PRO A 496 21.69 -21.72 6.97
N GLN A 497 21.16 -22.65 7.77
CA GLN A 497 20.10 -23.59 7.41
C GLN A 497 18.76 -22.90 7.09
N ALA A 498 18.35 -21.93 7.90
CA ALA A 498 17.11 -21.18 7.69
C ALA A 498 17.23 -20.25 6.48
N GLN A 499 18.43 -19.71 6.23
CA GLN A 499 18.70 -18.92 5.02
C GLN A 499 18.69 -19.79 3.76
N ALA A 500 19.27 -20.99 3.80
CA ALA A 500 19.26 -21.92 2.67
C ALA A 500 17.84 -22.34 2.27
N LEU A 501 16.92 -22.53 3.24
CA LEU A 501 15.52 -22.82 2.96
C LEU A 501 14.83 -21.66 2.22
N ARG A 502 15.06 -20.41 2.65
CA ARG A 502 14.54 -19.21 1.96
C ARG A 502 15.12 -19.07 0.54
N ASP A 503 16.39 -19.39 0.36
CA ASP A 503 17.04 -19.36 -0.95
C ASP A 503 16.44 -20.40 -1.91
N VAL A 504 16.14 -21.61 -1.42
CA VAL A 504 15.47 -22.66 -2.19
C VAL A 504 14.06 -22.24 -2.59
N GLU A 505 13.30 -21.65 -1.66
CA GLU A 505 11.94 -21.16 -1.93
C GLU A 505 11.93 -20.07 -3.01
N LYS A 506 12.81 -19.06 -2.89
CA LYS A 506 12.94 -18.01 -3.92
C LYS A 506 13.38 -18.59 -5.27
N ALA A 507 14.32 -19.54 -5.28
CA ALA A 507 14.74 -20.21 -6.51
C ALA A 507 13.58 -20.98 -7.18
N LEU A 508 12.72 -21.62 -6.38
CA LEU A 508 11.54 -22.32 -6.87
C LEU A 508 10.50 -21.36 -7.44
N GLN A 509 10.21 -20.24 -6.76
CA GLN A 509 9.29 -19.21 -7.28
C GLN A 509 9.77 -18.68 -8.64
N ILE A 510 11.07 -18.36 -8.77
CA ILE A 510 11.64 -17.90 -10.05
C ILE A 510 11.53 -19.01 -11.11
N PHE A 511 11.78 -20.27 -10.75
CA PHE A 511 11.68 -21.39 -11.67
C PHE A 511 10.24 -21.68 -12.11
N GLU A 512 9.24 -21.58 -11.22
CA GLU A 512 7.84 -21.80 -11.56
C GLU A 512 7.32 -20.76 -12.56
N ASN A 513 7.71 -19.49 -12.36
CA ASN A 513 7.38 -18.37 -13.23
C ASN A 513 8.11 -18.43 -14.58
N THR A 514 9.41 -18.73 -14.58
CA THR A 514 10.24 -18.64 -15.80
C THR A 514 10.45 -19.98 -16.53
N ARG A 515 10.23 -21.11 -15.84
CA ARG A 515 10.61 -22.47 -16.24
C ARG A 515 12.09 -22.63 -16.62
N LYS A 516 12.95 -21.71 -16.19
CA LYS A 516 14.41 -21.71 -16.40
C LYS A 516 15.13 -21.75 -15.05
N ILE A 517 16.28 -22.43 -14.98
CA ILE A 517 17.10 -22.47 -13.76
C ILE A 517 17.61 -21.04 -13.49
N PRO A 518 17.43 -20.49 -12.27
CA PRO A 518 17.95 -19.17 -11.94
C PRO A 518 19.47 -19.07 -12.16
N THR A 519 19.92 -18.00 -12.79
CA THR A 519 21.34 -17.76 -13.09
C THR A 519 22.18 -17.70 -11.82
N SER A 520 21.63 -17.13 -10.74
CA SER A 520 22.22 -17.10 -9.39
C SER A 520 22.54 -18.50 -8.84
N VAL A 521 21.67 -19.49 -9.09
CA VAL A 521 21.88 -20.89 -8.64
C VAL A 521 22.99 -21.56 -9.47
N ILE A 522 23.05 -21.26 -10.78
CA ILE A 522 24.14 -21.75 -11.65
C ILE A 522 25.47 -21.11 -11.23
N GLU A 523 25.49 -19.80 -11.01
CA GLU A 523 26.67 -19.07 -10.53
C GLU A 523 27.13 -19.63 -9.17
N ALA A 524 26.21 -19.85 -8.23
CA ALA A 524 26.52 -20.45 -6.94
C ALA A 524 27.12 -21.86 -7.06
N SER A 525 26.62 -22.69 -7.98
CA SER A 525 27.16 -24.04 -8.20
C SER A 525 28.62 -24.03 -8.70
N ILE A 526 29.07 -22.94 -9.31
CA ILE A 526 30.41 -22.79 -9.88
C ILE A 526 31.32 -22.04 -8.91
N PHE A 527 30.89 -20.86 -8.45
CA PHE A 527 31.72 -19.91 -7.69
C PHE A 527 31.53 -20.00 -6.17
N ARG A 528 30.42 -20.57 -5.68
CA ARG A 528 30.12 -20.77 -4.25
C ARG A 528 29.87 -22.24 -3.91
N ARG A 529 30.70 -23.12 -4.49
CA ARG A 529 30.55 -24.58 -4.38
C ARG A 529 30.42 -25.11 -2.94
N PRO A 530 31.17 -24.61 -1.93
CA PRO A 530 31.00 -25.05 -0.54
C PRO A 530 29.59 -24.79 0.01
N TYR A 531 29.05 -23.57 -0.14
CA TYR A 531 27.68 -23.24 0.28
C TYR A 531 26.64 -24.07 -0.47
N TYR A 532 26.81 -24.20 -1.80
CA TYR A 532 25.89 -24.94 -2.64
C TYR A 532 25.77 -26.41 -2.22
N ILE A 533 26.90 -27.06 -1.89
CA ILE A 533 26.92 -28.47 -1.50
C ILE A 533 26.51 -28.67 -0.04
N SER A 534 26.94 -27.79 0.87
CA SER A 534 26.75 -27.99 2.31
C SER A 534 25.39 -27.51 2.82
N TRP A 535 24.77 -26.52 2.18
CA TRP A 535 23.55 -25.89 2.68
C TRP A 535 22.40 -25.93 1.67
N PHE A 536 22.63 -25.46 0.43
CA PHE A 536 21.57 -25.35 -0.58
C PHE A 536 21.06 -26.73 -1.06
N LEU A 537 21.96 -27.65 -1.43
CA LEU A 537 21.57 -28.99 -1.89
C LEU A 537 20.86 -29.82 -0.81
N PRO A 538 21.32 -29.88 0.45
CA PRO A 538 20.60 -30.58 1.51
C PRO A 538 19.22 -29.98 1.80
N ALA A 539 19.08 -28.65 1.73
CA ALA A 539 17.78 -27.98 1.87
C ALA A 539 16.82 -28.32 0.72
N LEU A 540 17.31 -28.35 -0.52
CA LEU A 540 16.54 -28.73 -1.71
C LEU A 540 16.14 -30.22 -1.71
N LEU A 541 17.07 -31.10 -1.34
CA LEU A 541 16.89 -32.56 -1.34
C LEU A 541 16.38 -33.08 0.00
N ARG A 542 15.53 -32.32 0.69
CA ARG A 542 14.92 -32.76 1.95
C ARG A 542 13.92 -33.91 1.67
N PRO A 543 14.08 -35.10 2.29
CA PRO A 543 13.22 -36.26 2.02
C PRO A 543 11.74 -35.94 2.22
N ARG A 544 10.91 -36.36 1.26
CA ARG A 544 9.46 -36.11 1.24
C ARG A 544 8.70 -37.21 0.50
N VAL A 545 7.39 -37.31 0.72
CA VAL A 545 6.53 -38.24 -0.04
C VAL A 545 6.29 -37.66 -1.43
N LEU A 546 6.72 -38.39 -2.45
CA LEU A 546 6.59 -37.94 -3.83
C LEU A 546 5.14 -38.07 -4.34
N PRO A 547 4.55 -37.01 -4.92
CA PRO A 547 3.22 -37.07 -5.53
C PRO A 547 3.22 -37.98 -6.78
N LYS A 548 2.04 -38.53 -7.12
CA LYS A 548 1.88 -39.41 -8.30
C LYS A 548 2.17 -38.70 -9.62
N THR A 549 1.92 -37.39 -9.69
CA THR A 549 2.36 -36.51 -10.78
C THR A 549 3.50 -35.62 -10.28
N PRO A 550 4.59 -35.45 -11.04
CA PRO A 550 5.71 -34.63 -10.62
C PRO A 550 5.27 -33.17 -10.42
N ASP A 551 5.61 -32.60 -9.27
CA ASP A 551 5.31 -31.21 -8.91
C ASP A 551 6.41 -30.24 -9.42
N GLY A 552 6.18 -28.93 -9.26
CA GLY A 552 7.13 -27.88 -9.66
C GLY A 552 8.53 -28.07 -9.04
N HIS A 553 8.57 -28.56 -7.79
CA HIS A 553 9.80 -28.89 -7.08
C HIS A 553 10.56 -30.08 -7.69
N MET A 554 9.87 -31.18 -8.07
CA MET A 554 10.51 -32.27 -8.82
C MET A 554 11.01 -31.82 -10.20
N ALA A 555 10.22 -31.00 -10.91
CA ALA A 555 10.62 -30.46 -12.21
C ALA A 555 11.89 -29.58 -12.13
N PHE A 556 12.07 -28.85 -11.03
CA PHE A 556 13.28 -28.07 -10.77
C PHE A 556 14.49 -28.97 -10.49
N ILE A 557 14.34 -29.98 -9.64
CA ILE A 557 15.39 -30.97 -9.34
C ILE A 557 15.82 -31.71 -10.61
N ASP A 558 14.86 -32.13 -11.45
CA ASP A 558 15.14 -32.79 -12.73
C ASP A 558 15.89 -31.85 -13.69
N SER A 559 15.55 -30.55 -13.70
CA SER A 559 16.24 -29.56 -14.53
C SER A 559 17.69 -29.36 -14.07
N LEU A 560 17.94 -29.28 -12.76
CA LEU A 560 19.29 -29.18 -12.19
C LEU A 560 20.12 -30.45 -12.42
N LYS A 561 19.48 -31.63 -12.39
CA LYS A 561 20.12 -32.90 -12.73
C LYS A 561 20.51 -32.96 -14.21
N ARG A 562 19.63 -32.55 -15.14
CA ARG A 562 19.96 -32.47 -16.58
C ARG A 562 21.10 -31.51 -16.89
N ALA A 563 21.31 -30.51 -16.02
CA ALA A 563 22.39 -29.53 -16.13
C ALA A 563 23.69 -29.95 -15.38
N ASP A 564 23.79 -31.20 -14.92
CA ASP A 564 24.90 -31.76 -14.14
C ASP A 564 25.25 -30.96 -12.87
N LYS A 565 24.25 -30.30 -12.26
CA LYS A 565 24.42 -29.50 -11.03
C LYS A 565 24.08 -30.28 -9.75
N ILE A 566 23.61 -31.52 -9.88
CA ILE A 566 23.35 -32.44 -8.75
C ILE A 566 24.15 -33.73 -8.98
N PRO A 567 25.06 -34.11 -8.07
CA PRO A 567 25.74 -35.40 -8.13
C PRO A 567 24.76 -36.58 -8.16
N SER A 568 24.98 -37.55 -9.07
CA SER A 568 24.08 -38.70 -9.27
C SER A 568 23.87 -39.55 -8.02
N ASN A 569 24.88 -39.65 -7.15
CA ASN A 569 24.82 -40.38 -5.87
C ASN A 569 23.89 -39.70 -4.84
N LEU A 570 23.90 -38.37 -4.76
CA LEU A 570 23.01 -37.62 -3.87
C LEU A 570 21.56 -37.73 -4.36
N TYR A 571 21.34 -37.67 -5.67
CA TYR A 571 20.02 -37.85 -6.27
C TYR A 571 19.43 -39.24 -6.00
N SER A 572 20.23 -40.31 -6.15
CA SER A 572 19.77 -41.68 -5.87
C SER A 572 19.46 -41.89 -4.38
N THR A 573 20.28 -41.32 -3.50
CA THR A 573 20.09 -41.38 -2.04
C THR A 573 18.80 -40.66 -1.63
N TYR A 574 18.53 -39.50 -2.22
CA TYR A 574 17.29 -38.76 -2.01
C TYR A 574 16.05 -39.58 -2.43
N LEU A 575 16.05 -40.20 -3.61
CA LEU A 575 14.93 -41.04 -4.05
C LEU A 575 14.71 -42.22 -3.10
N GLN A 576 15.77 -42.90 -2.67
CA GLN A 576 15.68 -43.99 -1.69
C GLN A 576 15.09 -43.52 -0.36
N ALA A 577 15.51 -42.35 0.15
CA ALA A 577 14.96 -41.77 1.38
C ALA A 577 13.47 -41.41 1.23
N CYS A 578 13.05 -40.87 0.08
CA CYS A 578 11.65 -40.59 -0.23
C CYS A 578 10.80 -41.86 -0.31
N HIS A 579 11.33 -42.94 -0.89
CA HIS A 579 10.67 -44.25 -0.91
C HIS A 579 10.55 -44.86 0.48
N ALA A 580 11.62 -44.82 1.30
CA ALA A 580 11.59 -45.27 2.68
C ALA A 580 10.57 -44.49 3.54
N MET A 581 10.40 -43.19 3.28
CA MET A 581 9.41 -42.37 3.98
C MET A 581 7.96 -42.74 3.61
N LYS A 582 7.72 -43.11 2.34
CA LYS A 582 6.44 -43.65 1.87
C LYS A 582 6.15 -45.02 2.51
N GLU A 583 7.16 -45.89 2.61
CA GLU A 583 7.03 -47.19 3.26
C GLU A 583 6.80 -47.08 4.77
N LYS A 584 7.48 -46.15 5.47
CA LYS A 584 7.22 -45.84 6.88
C LYS A 584 5.79 -45.36 7.11
N MET A 585 5.26 -44.49 6.26
CA MET A 585 3.85 -44.06 6.35
C MET A 585 2.88 -45.23 6.18
N LEU A 586 3.16 -46.17 5.27
CA LEU A 586 2.34 -47.37 5.06
C LEU A 586 2.47 -48.38 6.21
N GLN A 587 3.61 -48.39 6.91
CA GLN A 587 3.84 -49.24 8.09
C GLN A 587 3.22 -48.67 9.38
N ASP A 588 3.16 -47.34 9.55
CA ASP A 588 2.44 -46.72 10.66
C ASP A 588 0.92 -46.92 10.55
N ASP A 589 0.35 -46.89 9.34
CA ASP A 589 -1.06 -47.22 9.10
C ASP A 589 -1.41 -48.70 9.42
N SER A 590 -0.40 -49.60 9.48
CA SER A 590 -0.60 -51.02 9.80
C SER A 590 -0.18 -51.41 11.22
N ARG A 591 0.39 -50.50 12.01
CA ARG A 591 0.76 -50.71 13.43
C ARG A 591 -0.06 -49.89 14.43
N ALA A 592 -1.07 -49.15 14.00
CA ALA A 592 -1.97 -48.40 14.87
C ALA A 592 -3.15 -49.24 15.41
N GLU A 593 -2.87 -50.34 16.08
CA GLU A 593 -3.76 -50.89 17.12
C GLU A 593 -2.94 -51.01 18.42
N PRO A 594 -2.71 -49.91 19.16
CA PRO A 594 -2.33 -50.02 20.55
C PRO A 594 -3.60 -50.14 21.38
N SER A 595 -3.69 -51.23 22.12
CA SER A 595 -4.65 -51.46 23.20
C SER A 595 -4.49 -50.38 24.29
N HIS A 596 -5.14 -49.22 24.11
CA HIS A 596 -5.35 -48.25 25.19
C HIS A 596 -6.71 -48.50 25.84
N SER A 597 -6.68 -48.66 27.16
CA SER A 597 -7.83 -48.89 28.04
C SER A 597 -9.04 -48.03 27.68
N THR A 598 -10.17 -48.67 27.41
CA THR A 598 -11.49 -48.06 27.14
C THR A 598 -12.09 -47.32 28.35
N GLU A 599 -11.56 -47.53 29.56
CA GLU A 599 -12.11 -47.03 30.82
C GLU A 599 -12.17 -45.50 30.98
N PRO A 600 -11.11 -44.70 30.77
CA PRO A 600 -11.16 -43.24 30.96
C PRO A 600 -12.04 -42.52 29.92
N MET A 601 -12.17 -43.07 28.71
CA MET A 601 -13.04 -42.52 27.66
C MET A 601 -14.54 -42.77 27.97
N GLU A 602 -14.90 -43.97 28.45
CA GLU A 602 -16.27 -44.25 28.87
C GLU A 602 -16.66 -43.45 30.12
N GLN A 603 -15.72 -43.17 31.02
CA GLN A 603 -15.95 -42.27 32.15
C GLN A 603 -16.17 -40.81 31.71
N LEU A 604 -15.40 -40.30 30.75
CA LEU A 604 -15.63 -38.97 30.16
C LEU A 604 -17.03 -38.87 29.52
N LYS A 605 -17.45 -39.92 28.82
CA LYS A 605 -18.78 -40.02 28.22
C LYS A 605 -19.90 -40.07 29.29
N ALA A 606 -19.66 -40.73 30.43
CA ALA A 606 -20.60 -40.74 31.55
C ALA A 606 -20.74 -39.34 32.18
N ASP A 607 -19.63 -38.65 32.45
CA ASP A 607 -19.63 -37.30 33.04
C ASP A 607 -20.31 -36.27 32.11
N LEU A 608 -20.12 -36.41 30.79
CA LEU A 608 -20.81 -35.61 29.77
C LEU A 608 -22.31 -35.93 29.69
N ALA A 609 -22.72 -37.17 29.93
CA ALA A 609 -24.13 -37.56 29.99
C ALA A 609 -24.82 -37.02 31.26
N GLU A 610 -24.10 -36.99 32.39
CA GLU A 610 -24.54 -36.37 33.64
C GLU A 610 -24.68 -34.84 33.51
N LEU A 611 -23.73 -34.18 32.85
CA LEU A 611 -23.85 -32.75 32.55
C LEU A 611 -25.16 -32.43 31.81
N ARG A 612 -25.54 -33.28 30.84
CA ARG A 612 -26.80 -33.12 30.09
C ARG A 612 -28.04 -33.23 30.98
N THR A 613 -28.05 -34.10 31.99
CA THR A 613 -29.22 -34.24 32.88
C THR A 613 -29.35 -33.05 33.83
N LEU A 614 -28.23 -32.49 34.29
CA LEU A 614 -28.20 -31.28 35.13
C LEU A 614 -28.77 -30.05 34.42
N ILE A 615 -28.53 -29.91 33.12
CA ILE A 615 -28.95 -28.74 32.32
C ILE A 615 -30.47 -28.71 32.08
N VAL A 616 -31.10 -29.87 32.03
CA VAL A 616 -32.55 -29.99 31.82
C VAL A 616 -33.34 -29.54 33.06
N ASP A 617 -32.75 -29.64 34.25
CA ASP A 617 -33.39 -29.28 35.52
C ASP A 617 -33.06 -27.84 35.94
N GLN A 618 -34.05 -26.94 35.90
CA GLN A 618 -33.92 -25.53 36.28
C GLN A 618 -33.42 -25.29 37.71
N THR A 619 -33.59 -26.26 38.61
CA THR A 619 -33.23 -26.11 40.02
C THR A 619 -31.77 -26.42 40.34
N ARG A 620 -31.03 -27.01 39.40
CA ARG A 620 -29.68 -27.56 39.61
C ARG A 620 -28.57 -26.83 38.85
N TRP A 621 -28.82 -25.59 38.43
CA TRP A 621 -27.88 -24.80 37.61
C TRP A 621 -26.60 -24.43 38.37
N GLU A 622 -26.65 -24.41 39.70
CA GLU A 622 -25.49 -24.14 40.55
C GLU A 622 -24.46 -25.29 40.53
N ASP A 623 -24.88 -26.52 40.22
CA ASP A 623 -24.01 -27.71 40.15
C ASP A 623 -23.23 -27.80 38.81
N VAL A 624 -23.66 -27.06 37.79
CA VAL A 624 -23.13 -27.12 36.42
C VAL A 624 -21.64 -26.74 36.33
N PRO A 625 -21.14 -25.65 36.95
CA PRO A 625 -19.73 -25.31 36.92
C PRO A 625 -18.84 -26.37 37.59
N ALA A 626 -19.34 -27.01 38.65
CA ALA A 626 -18.61 -28.06 39.36
C ALA A 626 -18.43 -29.29 38.45
N GLN A 627 -19.49 -29.70 37.74
CA GLN A 627 -19.41 -30.79 36.76
C GLN A 627 -18.49 -30.46 35.57
N VAL A 628 -18.49 -29.21 35.10
CA VAL A 628 -17.56 -28.76 34.04
C VAL A 628 -16.10 -28.82 34.49
N ALA A 629 -15.81 -28.57 35.77
CA ALA A 629 -14.47 -28.73 36.33
C ALA A 629 -14.04 -30.21 36.36
N VAL A 630 -14.92 -31.12 36.78
CA VAL A 630 -14.68 -32.57 36.76
C VAL A 630 -14.38 -33.06 35.33
N ILE A 631 -15.14 -32.59 34.34
CA ILE A 631 -14.90 -32.90 32.92
C ILE A 631 -13.54 -32.36 32.46
N SER A 632 -13.17 -31.14 32.89
CA SER A 632 -11.88 -30.54 32.55
C SER A 632 -10.70 -31.34 33.10
N ASP A 633 -10.78 -31.80 34.35
CA ASP A 633 -9.73 -32.61 34.98
C ASP A 633 -9.64 -34.01 34.34
N ARG A 634 -10.77 -34.60 33.95
CA ARG A 634 -10.75 -35.88 33.23
C ARG A 634 -10.22 -35.75 31.81
N LEU A 635 -10.49 -34.63 31.12
CA LEU A 635 -9.90 -34.32 29.81
C LEU A 635 -8.38 -34.20 29.88
N ARG A 636 -7.85 -33.55 30.93
CA ARG A 636 -6.40 -33.49 31.20
C ARG A 636 -5.79 -34.89 31.36
N GLY A 637 -6.48 -35.78 32.06
CA GLY A 637 -6.07 -37.19 32.20
C GLY A 637 -6.11 -38.00 30.91
N VAL A 638 -7.08 -37.76 30.02
CA VAL A 638 -7.24 -38.46 28.72
C VAL A 638 -6.25 -37.95 27.66
N LEU A 639 -5.94 -36.66 27.67
CA LEU A 639 -5.05 -36.01 26.70
C LEU A 639 -3.55 -36.19 27.05
N GLY A 640 -3.25 -36.65 28.27
CA GLY A 640 -1.89 -36.92 28.75
C GLY A 640 -1.07 -35.64 28.96
N ASP A 641 -0.91 -35.21 30.21
CA ASP A 641 -0.01 -34.10 30.55
C ASP A 641 1.45 -34.49 30.22
N SER A 642 2.00 -33.95 29.14
CA SER A 642 3.45 -33.77 28.98
C SER A 642 3.82 -32.40 29.56
N SER A 643 3.74 -32.28 30.88
CA SER A 643 3.95 -31.03 31.60
C SER A 643 5.40 -30.52 31.58
N GLU A 644 6.33 -31.13 30.85
CA GLU A 644 7.76 -30.75 30.91
C GLU A 644 8.41 -30.26 29.61
N GLU A 645 7.80 -30.37 28.42
CA GLU A 645 8.52 -30.01 27.16
C GLU A 645 8.00 -28.76 26.42
N ASN A 646 6.83 -28.19 26.76
CA ASN A 646 6.21 -27.09 25.99
C ASN A 646 6.05 -25.74 26.72
N GLU A 647 6.69 -25.54 27.88
CA GLU A 647 6.75 -24.24 28.58
C GLU A 647 7.61 -23.17 27.84
N ALA A 648 8.17 -23.49 26.67
CA ALA A 648 9.03 -22.58 25.89
C ALA A 648 8.29 -21.77 24.80
N ALA A 649 7.00 -22.02 24.54
CA ALA A 649 6.22 -21.24 23.58
C ALA A 649 5.55 -20.04 24.29
N PRO A 650 5.81 -18.78 23.88
CA PRO A 650 5.16 -17.62 24.50
C PRO A 650 3.63 -17.75 24.38
N LEU A 651 2.88 -17.34 25.42
CA LEU A 651 1.43 -17.49 25.54
C LEU A 651 0.59 -17.05 24.32
N ASN A 652 1.17 -16.34 23.35
CA ASN A 652 0.50 -15.74 22.19
C ASN A 652 0.95 -16.32 20.83
N SER A 653 1.64 -17.47 20.77
CA SER A 653 2.00 -18.08 19.49
C SER A 653 0.75 -18.47 18.69
N PRO A 654 0.68 -18.15 17.37
CA PRO A 654 -0.47 -18.50 16.55
C PRO A 654 -0.63 -20.01 16.37
N ILE A 655 -1.88 -20.46 16.21
CA ILE A 655 -2.24 -21.88 16.09
C ILE A 655 -2.15 -22.32 14.62
N PRO A 656 -1.27 -23.27 14.27
CA PRO A 656 -1.19 -23.78 12.90
C PRO A 656 -2.33 -24.77 12.62
N VAL A 657 -3.12 -24.51 11.57
CA VAL A 657 -4.16 -25.42 11.08
C VAL A 657 -3.98 -25.66 9.58
N ALA A 658 -3.78 -26.92 9.18
CA ALA A 658 -3.75 -27.31 7.77
C ALA A 658 -5.19 -27.57 7.27
N VAL A 659 -5.66 -26.77 6.31
CA VAL A 659 -7.03 -26.85 5.77
C VAL A 659 -7.25 -28.00 4.76
N PRO A 660 -6.35 -28.28 3.80
CA PRO A 660 -6.62 -29.27 2.74
C PRO A 660 -6.50 -30.73 3.21
N ALA A 661 -5.87 -30.99 4.35
CA ALA A 661 -5.80 -32.29 5.01
C ALA A 661 -5.29 -32.13 6.46
N PRO A 662 -6.13 -31.69 7.41
CA PRO A 662 -5.73 -31.63 8.81
C PRO A 662 -5.48 -33.06 9.30
N ARG A 663 -4.21 -33.42 9.48
CA ARG A 663 -3.81 -34.70 10.07
C ARG A 663 -4.06 -34.59 11.57
N LEU A 664 -5.07 -35.30 12.06
CA LEU A 664 -5.38 -35.40 13.48
C LEU A 664 -4.95 -36.76 13.97
N GLU A 665 -4.34 -36.81 15.15
CA GLU A 665 -4.09 -38.08 15.83
C GLU A 665 -5.42 -38.78 16.17
N PRO A 666 -5.52 -40.12 16.03
CA PRO A 666 -6.78 -40.85 16.23
C PRO A 666 -7.40 -40.66 17.62
N CYS A 667 -6.58 -40.45 18.67
CA CYS A 667 -7.04 -40.17 20.02
C CYS A 667 -7.73 -38.80 20.13
N TYR A 668 -7.09 -37.74 19.63
CA TYR A 668 -7.62 -36.39 19.59
C TYR A 668 -8.90 -36.30 18.74
N GLN A 669 -8.97 -37.02 17.61
CA GLN A 669 -10.18 -37.06 16.79
C GLN A 669 -11.37 -37.69 17.54
N ARG A 670 -11.16 -38.80 18.26
CA ARG A 670 -12.22 -39.47 19.05
C ARG A 670 -12.72 -38.59 20.20
N VAL A 671 -11.81 -37.90 20.90
CA VAL A 671 -12.18 -36.97 21.99
C VAL A 671 -12.96 -35.77 21.45
N VAL A 672 -12.51 -35.15 20.37
CA VAL A 672 -13.19 -33.99 19.76
C VAL A 672 -14.57 -34.38 19.22
N ASP A 673 -14.69 -35.52 18.56
CA ASP A 673 -15.99 -36.00 18.06
C ASP A 673 -16.96 -36.28 19.22
N LEU A 674 -16.48 -36.84 20.35
CA LEU A 674 -17.29 -37.05 21.56
C LEU A 674 -17.77 -35.73 22.17
N LEU A 675 -16.88 -34.73 22.28
CA LEU A 675 -17.20 -33.41 22.82
C LEU A 675 -18.19 -32.64 21.94
N LEU A 676 -17.98 -32.62 20.62
CA LEU A 676 -18.90 -31.98 19.68
C LEU A 676 -20.26 -32.69 19.66
N THR A 677 -20.28 -34.02 19.71
CA THR A 677 -21.54 -34.79 19.78
C THR A 677 -22.29 -34.52 21.07
N SER A 678 -21.59 -34.50 22.21
CA SER A 678 -22.19 -34.17 23.51
C SER A 678 -22.75 -32.73 23.52
N PHE A 679 -22.03 -31.77 22.93
CA PHE A 679 -22.50 -30.40 22.78
C PHE A 679 -23.80 -30.32 21.97
N CYS A 680 -23.85 -30.94 20.79
CA CYS A 680 -25.06 -30.99 19.96
C CYS A 680 -26.25 -31.62 20.69
N GLN A 681 -26.04 -32.74 21.39
CA GLN A 681 -27.09 -33.41 22.16
C GLN A 681 -27.59 -32.58 23.34
N THR A 682 -26.68 -31.87 24.01
CA THR A 682 -26.98 -31.02 25.16
C THR A 682 -27.78 -29.79 24.75
N LEU A 683 -27.40 -29.15 23.63
CA LEU A 683 -28.16 -28.04 23.04
C LEU A 683 -29.59 -28.47 22.71
N LEU A 684 -29.76 -29.62 22.03
CA LEU A 684 -31.08 -30.13 21.66
C LEU A 684 -31.94 -30.42 22.89
N ALA A 685 -31.36 -31.08 23.90
CA ALA A 685 -32.04 -31.35 25.16
C ALA A 685 -32.43 -30.04 25.89
N ALA A 686 -31.54 -29.06 25.98
CA ALA A 686 -31.86 -27.78 26.61
C ALA A 686 -32.98 -27.02 25.85
N SER A 687 -32.93 -27.05 24.51
CA SER A 687 -33.89 -26.37 23.64
C SER A 687 -35.30 -26.96 23.65
N SER A 688 -35.45 -28.25 23.98
CA SER A 688 -36.77 -28.87 24.07
C SER A 688 -37.55 -28.45 25.33
N PHE A 689 -36.86 -27.99 26.38
CA PHE A 689 -37.48 -27.61 27.65
C PHE A 689 -37.53 -26.10 27.86
N ASN A 690 -36.51 -25.36 27.39
CA ASN A 690 -36.40 -23.90 27.57
C ASN A 690 -35.98 -23.20 26.27
N PRO A 691 -36.54 -22.01 25.96
CA PRO A 691 -36.03 -21.17 24.88
C PRO A 691 -34.59 -20.69 25.21
N PRO A 692 -33.76 -20.40 24.20
CA PRO A 692 -32.34 -20.03 24.40
C PRO A 692 -32.13 -18.83 25.31
N ASP A 693 -33.07 -17.88 25.35
CA ASP A 693 -33.04 -16.73 26.27
C ASP A 693 -33.07 -17.12 27.76
N ARG A 694 -33.47 -18.36 28.07
CA ARG A 694 -33.58 -18.93 29.43
C ARG A 694 -32.64 -20.12 29.67
N GLN A 695 -31.73 -20.42 28.74
CA GLN A 695 -30.78 -21.54 28.82
C GLN A 695 -29.47 -21.20 29.56
N GLY A 696 -29.40 -20.06 30.28
CA GLY A 696 -28.28 -19.62 31.11
C GLY A 696 -26.88 -19.81 30.51
N PRO A 697 -25.78 -19.71 31.31
CA PRO A 697 -24.43 -19.66 30.77
C PRO A 697 -23.79 -21.04 30.51
N CYS A 698 -24.50 -22.15 30.69
CA CYS A 698 -23.91 -23.49 30.70
C CYS A 698 -23.14 -23.84 29.41
N LEU A 699 -23.75 -23.63 28.24
CA LEU A 699 -23.10 -23.93 26.96
C LEU A 699 -21.88 -23.06 26.72
N SER A 700 -21.92 -21.79 27.17
CA SER A 700 -20.76 -20.89 27.12
C SER A 700 -19.61 -21.33 28.04
N LEU A 701 -19.93 -21.91 29.21
CA LEU A 701 -18.94 -22.43 30.16
C LEU A 701 -18.24 -23.69 29.62
N LEU A 702 -19.00 -24.59 28.98
CA LEU A 702 -18.46 -25.79 28.34
C LEU A 702 -17.46 -25.41 27.21
N VAL A 703 -17.81 -24.42 26.38
CA VAL A 703 -16.91 -23.94 25.32
C VAL A 703 -15.68 -23.22 25.88
N LYS A 704 -15.83 -22.38 26.92
CA LYS A 704 -14.70 -21.74 27.61
C LYS A 704 -13.74 -22.77 28.22
N MET A 705 -14.26 -23.85 28.78
CA MET A 705 -13.47 -24.97 29.27
C MET A 705 -12.67 -25.62 28.15
N MET A 706 -13.31 -25.90 27.00
CA MET A 706 -12.62 -26.45 25.82
C MET A 706 -11.54 -25.51 25.27
N CYS A 707 -11.76 -24.19 25.27
CA CYS A 707 -10.77 -23.19 24.87
C CYS A 707 -9.59 -23.09 25.85
N GLY A 708 -9.76 -23.49 27.11
CA GLY A 708 -8.69 -23.52 28.11
C GLY A 708 -7.63 -24.59 27.88
N HIS A 709 -7.95 -25.64 27.11
CA HIS A 709 -7.04 -26.75 26.79
C HIS A 709 -6.27 -26.47 25.49
N ARG A 710 -5.03 -25.98 25.60
CA ARG A 710 -4.21 -25.57 24.43
C ARG A 710 -3.95 -26.69 23.43
N ASN A 711 -3.75 -27.92 23.89
CA ASN A 711 -3.47 -29.06 23.01
C ASN A 711 -4.73 -29.53 22.25
N LEU A 712 -5.92 -29.24 22.78
CA LEU A 712 -7.20 -29.59 22.17
C LEU A 712 -7.60 -28.61 21.05
N LEU A 713 -7.23 -27.33 21.18
CA LEU A 713 -7.71 -26.26 20.31
C LEU A 713 -7.29 -26.40 18.83
N PRO A 714 -6.03 -26.77 18.47
CA PRO A 714 -5.66 -27.06 17.09
C PRO A 714 -6.43 -28.26 16.53
N ALA A 715 -6.64 -29.29 17.35
CA ALA A 715 -7.39 -30.49 16.95
C ALA A 715 -8.88 -30.20 16.74
N LEU A 716 -9.46 -29.36 17.60
CA LEU A 716 -10.84 -28.89 17.51
C LEU A 716 -11.06 -28.06 16.22
N LEU A 717 -10.21 -27.07 15.96
CA LEU A 717 -10.31 -26.23 14.75
C LEU A 717 -10.05 -27.06 13.48
N GLY A 718 -9.07 -27.96 13.51
CA GLY A 718 -8.79 -28.88 12.41
C GLY A 718 -9.97 -29.82 12.13
N ARG A 719 -10.63 -30.35 13.17
CA ARG A 719 -11.80 -31.24 13.00
C ARG A 719 -13.03 -30.48 12.52
N LEU A 720 -13.28 -29.27 13.04
CA LEU A 720 -14.35 -28.39 12.55
C LEU A 720 -14.14 -28.04 11.07
N CYS A 721 -12.89 -27.78 10.67
CA CYS A 721 -12.53 -27.60 9.27
C CYS A 721 -12.88 -28.83 8.44
N GLN A 722 -12.57 -30.06 8.89
CA GLN A 722 -12.97 -31.29 8.17
C GLN A 722 -14.48 -31.43 8.06
N LEU A 723 -15.21 -31.17 9.16
CA LEU A 723 -16.66 -31.32 9.22
C LEU A 723 -17.38 -30.32 8.31
N ILE A 724 -16.91 -29.07 8.30
CA ILE A 724 -17.51 -27.97 7.52
C ILE A 724 -17.10 -28.05 6.04
N TYR A 725 -15.81 -28.27 5.76
CA TYR A 725 -15.26 -28.16 4.40
C TYR A 725 -15.33 -29.46 3.60
N HIS A 726 -15.13 -30.62 4.25
CA HIS A 726 -15.11 -31.92 3.55
C HIS A 726 -16.35 -32.77 3.79
N GLN A 727 -16.95 -32.71 4.98
CA GLN A 727 -18.09 -33.56 5.37
C GLN A 727 -19.41 -32.78 5.45
N GLY A 728 -19.44 -31.50 5.05
CA GLY A 728 -20.62 -30.63 5.11
C GLY A 728 -21.92 -31.25 4.59
N PRO A 729 -21.97 -31.79 3.36
CA PRO A 729 -23.20 -32.32 2.78
C PRO A 729 -23.71 -33.63 3.43
N SER A 730 -22.89 -34.34 4.21
CA SER A 730 -23.29 -35.57 4.89
C SER A 730 -23.80 -35.36 6.32
N LEU A 731 -23.74 -34.14 6.86
CA LEU A 731 -24.18 -33.81 8.21
C LEU A 731 -25.71 -33.68 8.29
N SER A 732 -26.29 -34.20 9.37
CA SER A 732 -27.72 -34.03 9.62
C SER A 732 -28.06 -32.62 10.09
N ALA A 733 -29.29 -32.20 9.84
CA ALA A 733 -29.86 -30.91 10.28
C ALA A 733 -29.55 -30.56 11.75
N ALA A 734 -29.68 -31.54 12.64
CA ALA A 734 -29.41 -31.39 14.06
C ALA A 734 -27.92 -31.14 14.37
N HIS A 735 -27.01 -31.79 13.65
CA HIS A 735 -25.57 -31.55 13.78
C HIS A 735 -25.20 -30.16 13.25
N ILE A 736 -25.81 -29.72 12.15
CA ILE A 736 -25.56 -28.38 11.59
C ILE A 736 -25.96 -27.29 12.59
N LEU A 737 -27.14 -27.41 13.22
CA LEU A 737 -27.58 -26.48 14.26
C LEU A 737 -26.65 -26.47 15.48
N GLY A 738 -26.19 -27.64 15.91
CA GLY A 738 -25.26 -27.77 17.04
C GLY A 738 -23.88 -27.18 16.75
N LEU A 739 -23.32 -27.45 15.57
CA LEU A 739 -22.05 -26.86 15.14
C LEU A 739 -22.15 -25.34 14.96
N ALA A 740 -23.29 -24.85 14.46
CA ALA A 740 -23.61 -23.44 14.42
C ALA A 740 -23.55 -22.83 15.82
N ALA A 741 -24.37 -23.28 16.76
CA ALA A 741 -24.36 -22.74 18.12
C ALA A 741 -22.96 -22.81 18.79
N PHE A 742 -22.20 -23.87 18.50
CA PHE A 742 -20.82 -24.02 18.96
C PHE A 742 -19.90 -22.89 18.45
N VAL A 743 -19.94 -22.58 17.15
CA VAL A 743 -19.13 -21.51 16.55
C VAL A 743 -19.50 -20.13 17.11
N ILE A 744 -20.78 -19.86 17.46
CA ILE A 744 -21.16 -18.62 18.17
C ILE A 744 -20.41 -18.52 19.49
N HIS A 745 -20.55 -19.52 20.35
CA HIS A 745 -19.94 -19.48 21.68
C HIS A 745 -18.40 -19.47 21.63
N LEU A 746 -17.83 -20.05 20.58
CA LEU A 746 -16.39 -19.97 20.30
C LEU A 746 -15.99 -18.54 19.88
N SER A 747 -16.82 -17.84 19.12
CA SER A 747 -16.61 -16.42 18.76
C SER A 747 -16.77 -15.46 19.95
N GLU A 748 -17.66 -15.77 20.89
CA GLU A 748 -17.80 -15.05 22.18
C GLU A 748 -16.53 -15.21 23.03
N SER A 749 -15.89 -16.36 22.94
CA SER A 749 -14.66 -16.72 23.66
C SER A 749 -13.37 -16.33 22.92
N ARG A 750 -13.44 -15.42 21.94
CA ARG A 750 -12.30 -14.97 21.12
C ARG A 750 -11.08 -14.48 21.90
N ALA A 751 -11.26 -13.98 23.12
CA ALA A 751 -10.17 -13.50 23.97
C ALA A 751 -9.25 -14.63 24.47
N LEU A 752 -9.76 -15.88 24.46
CA LEU A 752 -9.03 -17.07 24.92
C LEU A 752 -8.32 -17.81 23.76
N ILE A 753 -8.54 -17.38 22.51
CA ILE A 753 -8.05 -18.06 21.31
C ILE A 753 -6.95 -17.22 20.67
N PRO A 754 -5.69 -17.70 20.64
CA PRO A 754 -4.62 -17.09 19.85
C PRO A 754 -4.96 -17.01 18.35
N GLY A 755 -4.31 -16.12 17.61
CA GLY A 755 -4.52 -16.01 16.16
C GLY A 755 -4.23 -17.32 15.43
N VAL A 756 -4.96 -17.60 14.34
CA VAL A 756 -4.89 -18.88 13.61
C VAL A 756 -4.05 -18.70 12.34
N GLU A 757 -3.04 -19.55 12.17
CA GLU A 757 -2.28 -19.67 10.92
C GLU A 757 -2.88 -20.80 10.08
N ALA A 758 -3.70 -20.44 9.10
CA ALA A 758 -4.38 -21.38 8.24
C ALA A 758 -3.63 -21.61 6.93
N ASN A 759 -3.23 -22.87 6.68
CA ASN A 759 -2.56 -23.28 5.46
C ASN A 759 -3.60 -23.86 4.48
N PHE A 760 -4.00 -23.07 3.47
CA PHE A 760 -4.99 -23.47 2.44
C PHE A 760 -4.41 -24.28 1.27
N GLY A 761 -3.15 -24.72 1.34
CA GLY A 761 -2.52 -25.58 0.32
C GLY A 761 -1.95 -24.87 -0.91
N GLY A 762 -1.87 -23.53 -0.89
CA GLY A 762 -1.20 -22.69 -1.89
C GLY A 762 0.16 -22.17 -1.43
N SER A 763 0.89 -21.51 -2.34
CA SER A 763 2.04 -20.68 -1.99
C SER A 763 1.62 -19.68 -0.90
N GLN A 764 2.43 -19.61 0.15
CA GLN A 764 2.07 -18.97 1.42
C GLN A 764 1.52 -17.54 1.22
N PRO A 765 0.41 -17.13 1.87
CA PRO A 765 0.31 -15.74 2.27
C PRO A 765 1.50 -15.45 3.20
N ALA A 766 2.17 -14.31 3.02
CA ALA A 766 3.40 -13.94 3.72
C ALA A 766 3.48 -14.53 5.15
N PRO A 767 4.53 -15.30 5.50
CA PRO A 767 4.64 -15.92 6.80
C PRO A 767 4.49 -14.86 7.90
N GLY A 768 3.52 -15.05 8.80
CA GLY A 768 3.30 -14.18 9.96
C GLY A 768 1.97 -13.42 10.03
N LYS A 769 1.05 -13.55 9.05
CA LYS A 769 -0.31 -12.99 9.21
C LYS A 769 -1.24 -13.98 9.93
N ALA A 770 -1.23 -13.94 11.26
CA ALA A 770 -2.20 -14.67 12.07
C ALA A 770 -3.62 -14.14 11.80
N LEU A 771 -4.53 -15.01 11.36
CA LEU A 771 -5.94 -14.67 11.13
C LEU A 771 -6.67 -14.61 12.46
N SER A 772 -7.59 -13.65 12.60
CA SER A 772 -8.60 -13.74 13.65
C SER A 772 -9.50 -14.96 13.41
N VAL A 773 -10.11 -15.48 14.47
CA VAL A 773 -11.09 -16.58 14.38
C VAL A 773 -12.22 -16.25 13.40
N SER A 774 -12.66 -14.99 13.36
CA SER A 774 -13.67 -14.51 12.40
C SER A 774 -13.19 -14.59 10.94
N GLU A 775 -11.95 -14.19 10.67
CA GLU A 775 -11.37 -14.24 9.32
C GLU A 775 -11.14 -15.69 8.90
N TYR A 776 -10.69 -16.54 9.82
CA TYR A 776 -10.53 -17.97 9.58
C TYR A 776 -11.84 -18.61 9.11
N TRP A 777 -12.96 -18.34 9.78
CA TRP A 777 -14.26 -18.85 9.37
C TRP A 777 -14.73 -18.30 8.02
N THR A 778 -14.49 -17.02 7.72
CA THR A 778 -14.80 -16.46 6.39
C THR A 778 -14.00 -17.13 5.28
N SER A 779 -12.74 -17.50 5.55
CA SER A 779 -11.88 -18.16 4.57
C SER A 779 -12.21 -19.64 4.39
N LEU A 780 -12.86 -20.29 5.37
CA LEU A 780 -13.30 -21.69 5.27
C LEU A 780 -14.61 -21.85 4.50
N LEU A 781 -15.54 -20.90 4.62
CA LEU A 781 -16.82 -20.93 3.92
C LEU A 781 -16.74 -20.34 2.51
N MET A 782 -15.89 -20.90 1.66
CA MET A 782 -15.83 -20.45 0.27
C MET A 782 -17.03 -20.98 -0.52
N TYR A 783 -17.85 -20.08 -1.06
CA TYR A 783 -19.12 -20.33 -1.75
C TYR A 783 -18.95 -20.87 -3.18
N ARG A 784 -18.37 -22.07 -3.32
CA ARG A 784 -17.94 -22.57 -4.64
C ARG A 784 -18.89 -23.57 -5.28
N THR A 785 -19.67 -24.31 -4.49
CA THR A 785 -20.49 -25.44 -4.96
C THR A 785 -21.89 -25.45 -4.34
N GLU A 786 -22.84 -26.13 -4.99
CA GLU A 786 -24.22 -26.34 -4.55
C GLU A 786 -24.30 -26.90 -3.13
N GLU A 787 -23.48 -27.91 -2.86
CA GLU A 787 -23.35 -28.52 -1.53
C GLU A 787 -22.87 -27.52 -0.48
N SER A 788 -21.92 -26.63 -0.84
CA SER A 788 -21.44 -25.58 0.05
C SER A 788 -22.50 -24.49 0.28
N PHE A 789 -23.31 -24.16 -0.74
CA PHE A 789 -24.39 -23.19 -0.63
C PHE A 789 -25.54 -23.69 0.24
N ALA A 790 -25.97 -24.95 0.07
CA ALA A 790 -27.02 -25.56 0.90
C ALA A 790 -26.55 -25.79 2.35
N PHE A 791 -25.27 -26.14 2.54
CA PHE A 791 -24.66 -26.24 3.87
C PHE A 791 -24.57 -24.87 4.55
N CYS A 792 -24.06 -23.85 3.85
CA CYS A 792 -24.05 -22.47 4.33
C CYS A 792 -25.47 -22.05 4.69
N LEU A 793 -26.43 -22.32 3.79
CA LEU A 793 -27.91 -22.39 3.85
C LEU A 793 -28.49 -22.77 5.23
N SER A 794 -27.88 -23.83 5.78
CA SER A 794 -28.39 -24.54 6.94
C SER A 794 -27.66 -24.12 8.23
N PHE A 795 -26.44 -23.60 8.11
CA PHE A 795 -25.63 -23.06 9.22
C PHE A 795 -26.10 -21.67 9.72
N HIS A 796 -27.34 -21.29 9.40
CA HIS A 796 -27.82 -19.92 9.19
C HIS A 796 -27.94 -18.90 10.33
N PRO A 797 -27.64 -19.19 11.61
CA PRO A 797 -27.51 -18.10 12.58
C PRO A 797 -26.08 -17.54 12.73
N VAL A 798 -25.05 -18.22 12.19
CA VAL A 798 -23.72 -18.13 12.81
C VAL A 798 -22.62 -17.60 11.91
N LEU A 799 -22.79 -17.67 10.59
CA LEU A 799 -21.75 -17.22 9.68
C LEU A 799 -22.13 -15.95 8.93
N MET A 800 -21.44 -14.90 9.36
CA MET A 800 -21.10 -13.64 8.71
C MET A 800 -22.23 -12.86 8.04
N LYS A 801 -22.51 -11.73 8.69
CA LYS A 801 -23.50 -10.68 8.39
C LYS A 801 -23.62 -10.26 6.92
N ILE A 802 -22.56 -10.47 6.12
CA ILE A 802 -22.45 -10.11 4.70
C ILE A 802 -22.96 -11.24 3.79
N CYS A 803 -22.80 -12.50 4.20
CA CYS A 803 -23.08 -13.67 3.38
C CYS A 803 -24.58 -13.91 3.25
N LEU A 804 -25.36 -13.62 4.29
CA LEU A 804 -26.84 -13.65 4.23
C LEU A 804 -27.40 -12.63 3.22
N GLN A 805 -26.75 -11.47 3.05
CA GLN A 805 -27.16 -10.47 2.06
C GLN A 805 -26.94 -10.92 0.61
N HIS A 806 -25.99 -11.82 0.39
CA HIS A 806 -25.75 -12.42 -0.92
C HIS A 806 -26.62 -13.67 -1.15
N LEU A 807 -26.67 -14.59 -0.17
CA LEU A 807 -27.29 -15.91 -0.30
C LEU A 807 -28.81 -15.90 -0.31
N VAL A 808 -29.46 -15.14 0.59
CA VAL A 808 -30.92 -15.16 0.72
C VAL A 808 -31.60 -14.63 -0.54
N PRO A 809 -31.19 -13.47 -1.11
CA PRO A 809 -31.73 -13.03 -2.39
C PRO A 809 -31.33 -13.94 -3.57
N ARG A 810 -30.21 -14.67 -3.50
CA ARG A 810 -29.82 -15.63 -4.55
C ARG A 810 -30.83 -16.79 -4.63
N MET A 811 -31.22 -17.34 -3.48
CA MET A 811 -32.06 -18.53 -3.37
C MET A 811 -33.57 -18.23 -3.40
N ASP A 812 -34.02 -17.20 -2.69
CA ASP A 812 -35.44 -16.90 -2.53
C ASP A 812 -35.85 -15.65 -3.34
N LEU A 813 -36.71 -15.83 -4.34
CA LEU A 813 -37.23 -14.72 -5.16
C LEU A 813 -38.05 -13.70 -4.34
N GLU A 814 -38.69 -14.15 -3.25
CA GLU A 814 -39.46 -13.27 -2.35
C GLU A 814 -38.57 -12.22 -1.66
N ALA A 815 -37.29 -12.53 -1.42
CA ALA A 815 -36.35 -11.59 -0.83
C ALA A 815 -35.94 -10.46 -1.80
N ARG A 816 -36.19 -10.63 -3.12
CA ARG A 816 -35.92 -9.65 -4.18
C ARG A 816 -37.02 -8.58 -4.32
N GLY A 817 -38.11 -8.68 -3.57
CA GLY A 817 -39.24 -7.75 -3.61
C GLY A 817 -40.39 -8.17 -4.54
N VAL A 818 -40.37 -9.41 -5.06
CA VAL A 818 -41.52 -9.98 -5.79
C VAL A 818 -42.63 -10.28 -4.77
N LEU A 819 -43.80 -9.66 -4.96
CA LEU A 819 -44.95 -9.78 -4.06
C LEU A 819 -45.46 -11.23 -3.99
N CYS A 820 -45.19 -11.90 -2.87
CA CYS A 820 -45.96 -13.05 -2.41
C CYS A 820 -46.81 -12.62 -1.21
N GLU A 821 -48.14 -12.75 -1.31
CA GLU A 821 -49.04 -12.68 -0.17
C GLU A 821 -48.78 -13.90 0.75
N GLY A 822 -47.88 -13.75 1.72
CA GLY A 822 -47.42 -14.87 2.55
C GLY A 822 -47.07 -14.50 3.99
N ALA A 823 -48.11 -14.48 4.83
CA ALA A 823 -48.17 -14.66 6.31
C ALA A 823 -47.15 -13.93 7.22
N LYS A 824 -47.68 -12.97 8.00
CA LYS A 824 -47.07 -12.33 9.18
C LYS A 824 -46.98 -13.28 10.40
N ASN A 825 -46.35 -14.44 10.27
CA ASN A 825 -46.14 -15.31 11.43
C ASN A 825 -44.68 -15.20 11.87
N ALA A 826 -44.46 -14.64 13.07
CA ALA A 826 -43.18 -14.70 13.74
C ALA A 826 -42.78 -16.18 13.94
N LEU A 827 -41.56 -16.54 13.56
CA LEU A 827 -41.00 -17.86 13.81
C LEU A 827 -40.91 -18.12 15.32
N SER A 828 -41.51 -19.20 15.79
CA SER A 828 -41.27 -19.73 17.13
C SER A 828 -40.03 -20.62 17.12
N TRP A 829 -39.16 -20.54 18.14
CA TRP A 829 -38.00 -21.43 18.30
C TRP A 829 -38.37 -22.92 18.24
N SER A 830 -39.56 -23.29 18.72
CA SER A 830 -40.13 -24.63 18.62
C SER A 830 -40.31 -25.14 17.18
N SER A 831 -40.40 -24.25 16.19
CA SER A 831 -40.47 -24.62 14.77
C SER A 831 -39.08 -24.89 14.17
N LEU A 832 -38.00 -24.32 14.72
CA LEU A 832 -36.63 -24.48 14.22
C LEU A 832 -35.97 -25.81 14.67
N CYS A 833 -36.43 -26.38 15.79
CA CYS A 833 -35.96 -27.66 16.32
C CYS A 833 -36.57 -28.89 15.61
N CYS A 834 -37.53 -28.71 14.68
CA CYS A 834 -38.15 -29.79 13.94
C CYS A 834 -37.33 -30.17 12.69
N PRO A 835 -37.02 -31.46 12.45
CA PRO A 835 -36.27 -31.92 11.28
C PRO A 835 -36.97 -31.68 9.92
N SER A 836 -38.26 -31.29 9.93
CA SER A 836 -39.12 -31.13 8.76
C SER A 836 -39.16 -29.71 8.19
N LEU A 837 -38.44 -28.74 8.78
CA LEU A 837 -38.46 -27.35 8.33
C LEU A 837 -37.49 -27.13 7.16
N SER A 838 -37.96 -26.52 6.07
CA SER A 838 -37.08 -26.06 4.99
C SER A 838 -36.26 -24.85 5.47
N TYR A 839 -34.93 -24.97 5.47
CA TYR A 839 -34.01 -23.90 5.87
C TYR A 839 -34.24 -22.58 5.10
N SER A 840 -34.66 -22.66 3.83
CA SER A 840 -35.07 -21.50 3.02
C SER A 840 -36.24 -20.70 3.64
N ARG A 841 -37.21 -21.37 4.28
CA ARG A 841 -38.31 -20.66 4.95
C ARG A 841 -37.85 -19.97 6.23
N ALA A 842 -36.93 -20.59 6.96
CA ALA A 842 -36.36 -20.01 8.17
C ALA A 842 -35.52 -18.75 7.85
N SER A 843 -34.66 -18.83 6.84
CA SER A 843 -33.83 -17.71 6.37
C SER A 843 -34.69 -16.56 5.83
N LEU A 844 -35.75 -16.86 5.09
CA LEU A 844 -36.67 -15.86 4.55
C LEU A 844 -37.47 -15.12 5.63
N CYS A 845 -37.93 -15.84 6.66
CA CYS A 845 -38.62 -15.22 7.79
C CYS A 845 -37.68 -14.33 8.63
N LEU A 846 -36.41 -14.72 8.81
CA LEU A 846 -35.39 -13.85 9.41
C LEU A 846 -35.15 -12.61 8.55
N TRP A 847 -35.04 -12.78 7.23
CA TRP A 847 -34.87 -11.68 6.28
C TRP A 847 -36.02 -10.68 6.35
N LYS A 848 -37.27 -11.13 6.50
CA LYS A 848 -38.46 -10.25 6.61
C LYS A 848 -38.55 -9.52 7.97
N GLN A 849 -37.72 -9.84 8.96
CA GLN A 849 -37.79 -9.23 10.28
C GLN A 849 -37.26 -7.78 10.27
N ALA A 850 -38.04 -6.83 10.80
CA ALA A 850 -37.71 -5.40 10.79
C ALA A 850 -36.36 -5.07 11.46
N ARG A 851 -36.08 -5.67 12.63
CA ARG A 851 -34.81 -5.48 13.36
C ARG A 851 -33.60 -5.94 12.54
N PHE A 852 -33.76 -7.03 11.80
CA PHE A 852 -32.69 -7.54 10.94
C PHE A 852 -32.48 -6.57 9.76
N GLN A 853 -33.54 -6.12 9.09
CA GLN A 853 -33.46 -5.13 8.01
C GLN A 853 -32.89 -3.77 8.45
N GLU A 854 -33.11 -3.35 9.69
CA GLU A 854 -32.48 -2.16 10.26
C GLU A 854 -30.97 -2.37 10.48
N LEU A 855 -30.58 -3.53 10.99
CA LEU A 855 -29.17 -3.90 11.16
C LEU A 855 -28.42 -3.87 9.81
N LEU A 856 -29.02 -4.37 8.73
CA LEU A 856 -28.37 -4.37 7.40
C LEU A 856 -28.10 -2.95 6.84
N LYS A 857 -28.69 -1.90 7.43
CA LYS A 857 -28.43 -0.50 7.01
C LYS A 857 -27.19 0.10 7.66
N GLU A 858 -26.62 -0.51 8.70
CA GLU A 858 -25.41 0.01 9.33
C GLU A 858 -24.19 -0.18 8.42
N LYS A 859 -23.26 0.78 8.41
CA LYS A 859 -22.07 0.77 7.53
C LYS A 859 -21.20 -0.48 7.66
N VAL A 860 -21.12 -1.07 8.85
CA VAL A 860 -20.31 -2.28 9.11
C VAL A 860 -20.93 -3.52 8.47
N PHE A 861 -22.22 -3.47 8.12
CA PHE A 861 -22.99 -4.60 7.61
C PHE A 861 -23.45 -4.40 6.17
N GLN A 862 -23.09 -3.30 5.51
CA GLN A 862 -23.46 -3.07 4.11
C GLN A 862 -22.51 -3.82 3.18
N LEU A 863 -23.07 -4.72 2.36
CA LEU A 863 -22.35 -5.32 1.26
C LEU A 863 -22.22 -4.32 0.10
N SER A 864 -20.99 -3.97 -0.26
CA SER A 864 -20.72 -3.11 -1.42
C SER A 864 -20.86 -3.87 -2.74
N PHE A 865 -21.08 -3.14 -3.83
CA PHE A 865 -21.15 -3.73 -5.17
C PHE A 865 -19.89 -4.51 -5.54
N ARG A 866 -18.71 -4.00 -5.17
CA ARG A 866 -17.42 -4.66 -5.42
C ARG A 866 -17.28 -5.96 -4.65
N GLU A 867 -17.64 -5.98 -3.37
CA GLU A 867 -17.58 -7.18 -2.54
C GLU A 867 -18.55 -8.25 -3.04
N TRP A 868 -19.75 -7.85 -3.48
CA TRP A 868 -20.73 -8.76 -4.07
C TRP A 868 -20.18 -9.42 -5.34
N LEU A 869 -19.56 -8.63 -6.24
CA LEU A 869 -18.93 -9.14 -7.46
C LEU A 869 -17.79 -10.12 -7.17
N LEU A 870 -16.95 -9.83 -6.18
CA LEU A 870 -15.84 -10.72 -5.80
C LEU A 870 -16.35 -12.07 -5.28
N MET A 871 -17.44 -12.07 -4.49
CA MET A 871 -18.08 -13.32 -4.07
C MET A 871 -18.68 -14.08 -5.25
N GLU A 872 -19.34 -13.39 -6.18
CA GLU A 872 -19.95 -14.04 -7.37
C GLU A 872 -18.90 -14.62 -8.34
N LEU A 873 -17.77 -13.93 -8.52
CA LEU A 873 -16.67 -14.37 -9.40
C LEU A 873 -15.95 -15.62 -8.88
N GLU A 874 -16.08 -15.94 -7.59
CA GLU A 874 -15.52 -17.14 -6.97
C GLU A 874 -16.43 -18.38 -7.10
N VAL A 875 -17.70 -18.21 -7.52
CA VAL A 875 -18.67 -19.29 -7.71
C VAL A 875 -18.34 -20.10 -8.97
N CYS A 876 -18.34 -21.44 -8.87
CA CYS A 876 -18.15 -22.30 -10.03
C CYS A 876 -19.48 -22.53 -10.79
N PRO A 877 -19.64 -22.06 -12.04
CA PRO A 877 -20.89 -22.19 -12.80
C PRO A 877 -21.36 -23.63 -12.99
N GLU A 878 -20.43 -24.58 -13.08
CA GLU A 878 -20.71 -26.00 -13.33
C GLU A 878 -21.29 -26.74 -12.11
N LYS A 879 -21.12 -26.17 -10.91
CA LYS A 879 -21.53 -26.78 -9.64
C LYS A 879 -22.42 -25.85 -8.83
N ASP A 880 -23.13 -24.92 -9.47
CA ASP A 880 -24.02 -23.97 -8.78
C ASP A 880 -25.41 -24.58 -8.55
N ILE A 881 -26.17 -24.04 -7.58
CA ILE A 881 -27.57 -24.39 -7.34
C ILE A 881 -28.48 -23.85 -8.45
N LEU A 882 -28.18 -22.65 -8.94
CA LEU A 882 -29.03 -21.96 -9.90
C LEU A 882 -28.75 -22.41 -11.35
N SER A 883 -29.81 -22.61 -12.14
CA SER A 883 -29.68 -22.82 -13.58
C SER A 883 -29.07 -21.59 -14.27
N ALA A 884 -28.52 -21.76 -15.47
CA ALA A 884 -27.91 -20.65 -16.21
C ALA A 884 -28.86 -19.45 -16.43
N SER A 885 -30.16 -19.70 -16.65
CA SER A 885 -31.18 -18.65 -16.77
C SER A 885 -31.45 -17.94 -15.43
N GLU A 886 -31.60 -18.68 -14.34
CA GLU A 886 -31.85 -18.10 -13.02
C GLU A 886 -30.67 -17.27 -12.51
N ARG A 887 -29.44 -17.68 -12.85
CA ARG A 887 -28.21 -16.92 -12.57
C ARG A 887 -28.19 -15.60 -13.33
N GLN A 888 -28.56 -15.64 -14.62
CA GLN A 888 -28.69 -14.42 -15.42
C GLN A 888 -29.74 -13.46 -14.83
N ASP A 889 -30.90 -13.96 -14.41
CA ASP A 889 -31.95 -13.15 -13.78
C ASP A 889 -31.48 -12.57 -12.43
N PHE A 890 -30.74 -13.36 -11.65
CA PHE A 890 -30.15 -12.90 -10.40
C PHE A 890 -29.13 -11.77 -10.63
N HIS A 891 -28.21 -11.94 -11.59
CA HIS A 891 -27.25 -10.89 -11.95
C HIS A 891 -27.95 -9.63 -12.45
N TYR A 892 -29.01 -9.78 -13.24
CA TYR A 892 -29.81 -8.66 -13.72
C TYR A 892 -30.44 -7.88 -12.56
N TRP A 893 -31.09 -8.58 -11.63
CA TRP A 893 -31.65 -7.97 -10.42
C TRP A 893 -30.57 -7.27 -9.59
N ALA A 894 -29.45 -7.94 -9.32
CA ALA A 894 -28.39 -7.40 -8.47
C ALA A 894 -27.77 -6.13 -9.07
N ILE A 895 -27.42 -6.16 -10.36
CA ILE A 895 -26.77 -5.04 -11.02
C ILE A 895 -27.77 -3.90 -11.26
N TYR A 896 -28.87 -4.13 -11.97
CA TYR A 896 -29.75 -3.06 -12.43
C TYR A 896 -30.76 -2.58 -11.38
N GLN A 897 -31.23 -3.46 -10.48
CA GLN A 897 -32.29 -3.10 -9.51
C GLN A 897 -31.73 -2.79 -8.12
N ARG A 898 -30.60 -3.38 -7.73
CA ARG A 898 -30.02 -3.21 -6.39
C ARG A 898 -28.85 -2.25 -6.33
N TYR A 899 -27.76 -2.49 -7.06
CA TYR A 899 -26.49 -1.76 -6.87
C TYR A 899 -26.32 -0.54 -7.78
N LEU A 900 -26.76 -0.61 -9.03
CA LEU A 900 -26.70 0.53 -9.95
C LEU A 900 -27.46 1.76 -9.40
N PRO A 901 -28.74 1.65 -8.96
CA PRO A 901 -29.48 2.81 -8.44
C PRO A 901 -29.12 3.19 -6.99
N ALA A 902 -28.40 2.33 -6.26
CA ALA A 902 -28.06 2.59 -4.86
C ALA A 902 -26.98 3.69 -4.73
N PRO A 903 -27.01 4.49 -3.63
CA PRO A 903 -26.07 5.58 -3.48
C PRO A 903 -24.64 5.10 -3.23
N SER A 904 -23.63 5.84 -3.68
CA SER A 904 -22.21 5.49 -3.49
C SER A 904 -21.82 5.38 -2.02
N ALA A 905 -22.43 6.19 -1.16
CA ALA A 905 -22.21 6.13 0.29
C ALA A 905 -22.69 4.81 0.93
N ALA A 906 -23.58 4.08 0.24
CA ALA A 906 -24.08 2.77 0.63
C ALA A 906 -23.44 1.62 -0.19
N GLY A 907 -22.33 1.90 -0.90
CA GLY A 907 -21.62 0.92 -1.71
C GLY A 907 -22.22 0.66 -3.10
N GLY A 908 -23.14 1.51 -3.58
CA GLY A 908 -23.71 1.47 -4.94
C GLY A 908 -23.03 2.43 -5.93
N CYS A 909 -23.72 2.74 -7.04
CA CYS A 909 -23.16 3.53 -8.15
C CYS A 909 -23.89 4.85 -8.46
N ASP A 910 -24.87 5.31 -7.66
CA ASP A 910 -25.66 6.54 -7.89
C ASP A 910 -26.38 6.62 -9.27
N GLY A 911 -26.58 5.49 -9.94
CA GLY A 911 -27.10 5.43 -11.31
C GLY A 911 -26.05 5.69 -12.40
N ASP A 912 -24.77 5.86 -12.04
CA ASP A 912 -23.68 6.06 -12.98
C ASP A 912 -23.17 4.72 -13.56
N LEU A 913 -23.39 4.55 -14.86
CA LEU A 913 -22.95 3.39 -15.63
C LEU A 913 -21.43 3.33 -15.82
N GLU A 914 -20.73 4.47 -15.92
CA GLU A 914 -19.26 4.49 -16.06
C GLU A 914 -18.62 3.93 -14.78
N LYS A 915 -19.13 4.37 -13.63
CA LYS A 915 -18.71 3.89 -12.32
C LYS A 915 -19.02 2.41 -12.14
N ALA A 916 -20.21 1.95 -12.53
CA ALA A 916 -20.57 0.53 -12.47
C ALA A 916 -19.64 -0.35 -13.34
N CYS A 917 -19.35 0.08 -14.57
CA CYS A 917 -18.38 -0.59 -15.45
C CYS A 917 -16.98 -0.63 -14.80
N GLY A 918 -16.53 0.47 -14.20
CA GLY A 918 -15.25 0.53 -13.49
C GLY A 918 -15.16 -0.43 -12.31
N VAL A 919 -16.22 -0.55 -11.51
CA VAL A 919 -16.27 -1.50 -10.39
C VAL A 919 -16.23 -2.96 -10.89
N ILE A 920 -16.95 -3.29 -11.96
CA ILE A 920 -16.94 -4.63 -12.57
C ILE A 920 -15.56 -4.99 -13.11
N ILE A 921 -14.94 -4.09 -13.90
CA ILE A 921 -13.61 -4.32 -14.47
C ILE A 921 -12.58 -4.52 -13.36
N ASN A 922 -12.59 -3.66 -12.34
CA ASN A 922 -11.68 -3.79 -11.22
C ASN A 922 -11.88 -5.09 -10.44
N ALA A 923 -13.13 -5.51 -10.20
CA ALA A 923 -13.42 -6.77 -9.51
C ALA A 923 -12.95 -8.00 -10.29
N ILE A 924 -13.13 -8.01 -11.62
CA ILE A 924 -12.61 -9.08 -12.49
C ILE A 924 -11.09 -9.17 -12.36
N LEU A 925 -10.39 -8.04 -12.47
CA LEU A 925 -8.93 -8.01 -12.39
C LEU A 925 -8.41 -8.41 -10.99
N ASP A 926 -9.09 -8.00 -9.92
CA ASP A 926 -8.75 -8.38 -8.54
C ASP A 926 -8.97 -9.87 -8.27
N SER A 927 -10.01 -10.47 -8.84
CA SER A 927 -10.31 -11.91 -8.70
C SER A 927 -9.22 -12.80 -9.30
N SER A 928 -8.67 -12.43 -10.47
CA SER A 928 -7.58 -13.18 -11.10
C SER A 928 -6.29 -13.17 -10.29
N GLN A 929 -5.99 -12.08 -9.57
CA GLN A 929 -4.83 -12.00 -8.67
C GLN A 929 -5.02 -12.88 -7.41
N ARG A 930 -6.26 -13.11 -6.96
CA ARG A 930 -6.56 -13.99 -5.82
C ARG A 930 -6.48 -15.48 -6.16
N LEU A 931 -6.78 -15.84 -7.42
CA LEU A 931 -6.79 -17.23 -7.89
C LEU A 931 -5.38 -17.82 -8.08
N ASP A 932 -4.35 -16.99 -8.33
CA ASP A 932 -2.96 -17.47 -8.48
C ASP A 932 -2.28 -17.95 -7.19
N LEU A 933 -2.91 -17.70 -6.03
CA LEU A 933 -2.49 -18.30 -4.75
C LEU A 933 -3.08 -19.71 -4.54
N GLY A 934 -3.97 -20.18 -5.42
CA GLY A 934 -4.62 -21.48 -5.33
C GLY A 934 -4.18 -22.41 -6.46
N GLY A 935 -3.31 -23.37 -6.16
CA GLY A 935 -2.93 -24.43 -7.07
C GLY A 935 -4.10 -25.36 -7.42
N CYS A 936 -4.92 -25.00 -8.40
CA CYS A 936 -5.74 -25.94 -9.15
C CYS A 936 -5.30 -25.93 -10.61
N GLY A 937 -4.81 -27.08 -11.08
CA GLY A 937 -4.21 -27.23 -12.38
C GLY A 937 -5.16 -26.87 -13.54
N HIS A 938 -4.55 -26.25 -14.56
CA HIS A 938 -4.93 -26.33 -15.98
C HIS A 938 -6.32 -25.86 -16.44
N SER A 939 -7.19 -25.27 -15.62
CA SER A 939 -8.32 -24.52 -16.17
C SER A 939 -7.84 -23.13 -16.59
N LYS A 940 -8.03 -22.79 -17.87
CA LYS A 940 -7.81 -21.46 -18.43
C LYS A 940 -8.24 -20.38 -17.42
N MET A 941 -7.38 -19.39 -17.19
CA MET A 941 -7.69 -18.12 -16.53
C MET A 941 -8.81 -17.41 -17.34
N SER A 942 -10.04 -17.91 -17.26
CA SER A 942 -11.18 -17.43 -18.02
C SER A 942 -11.96 -16.46 -17.14
N VAL A 943 -12.05 -15.21 -17.59
CA VAL A 943 -13.04 -14.25 -17.07
C VAL A 943 -14.41 -14.91 -17.11
N SER A 944 -15.19 -14.81 -16.04
CA SER A 944 -16.57 -15.34 -16.00
C SER A 944 -17.36 -14.80 -17.20
N PRO A 945 -17.81 -15.66 -18.14
CA PRO A 945 -18.52 -15.21 -19.33
C PRO A 945 -19.80 -14.44 -18.99
N GLU A 946 -20.47 -14.78 -17.90
CA GLU A 946 -21.76 -14.21 -17.49
C GLU A 946 -21.60 -12.75 -17.01
N ILE A 947 -20.61 -12.47 -16.17
CA ILE A 947 -20.30 -11.10 -15.71
C ILE A 947 -19.77 -10.26 -16.88
N LEU A 948 -18.99 -10.86 -17.79
CA LEU A 948 -18.56 -10.20 -19.01
C LEU A 948 -19.76 -9.83 -19.90
N CYS A 949 -20.76 -10.71 -20.06
CA CYS A 949 -22.00 -10.39 -20.77
C CYS A 949 -22.74 -9.19 -20.13
N ARG A 950 -22.83 -9.13 -18.80
CA ARG A 950 -23.43 -7.98 -18.10
C ARG A 950 -22.66 -6.68 -18.34
N LEU A 951 -21.33 -6.76 -18.38
CA LEU A 951 -20.48 -5.63 -18.75
C LEU A 951 -20.75 -5.20 -20.21
N GLN A 952 -20.91 -6.15 -21.15
CA GLN A 952 -21.26 -5.83 -22.54
C GLN A 952 -22.60 -5.07 -22.63
N GLU A 953 -23.63 -5.48 -21.87
CA GLU A 953 -24.92 -4.81 -21.83
C GLU A 953 -24.81 -3.35 -21.34
N LEU A 954 -24.11 -3.12 -20.22
CA LEU A 954 -23.90 -1.77 -19.68
C LEU A 954 -23.13 -0.87 -20.65
N VAL A 955 -22.11 -1.41 -21.32
CA VAL A 955 -21.31 -0.67 -22.31
C VAL A 955 -22.14 -0.36 -23.57
N LEU A 956 -23.03 -1.27 -23.99
CA LEU A 956 -23.96 -1.01 -25.10
C LEU A 956 -25.00 0.06 -24.74
N GLU A 957 -25.49 0.10 -23.49
CA GLU A 957 -26.37 1.17 -23.01
C GLU A 957 -25.64 2.53 -23.03
N LEU A 958 -24.39 2.58 -22.54
CA LEU A 958 -23.55 3.77 -22.59
C LEU A 958 -23.36 4.29 -24.03
N ARG A 959 -23.15 3.39 -25.00
CA ARG A 959 -23.01 3.75 -26.42
C ARG A 959 -24.30 4.29 -27.03
N SER A 960 -25.45 3.77 -26.59
CA SER A 960 -26.75 4.11 -27.15
C SER A 960 -27.33 5.44 -26.63
N ARG A 961 -26.72 6.02 -25.58
CA ARG A 961 -27.17 7.30 -25.03
C ARG A 961 -26.91 8.47 -26.01
N PRO A 962 -27.86 9.40 -26.18
CA PRO A 962 -27.66 10.59 -26.99
C PRO A 962 -26.47 11.40 -26.47
N LYS A 963 -25.52 11.72 -27.35
CA LYS A 963 -24.39 12.58 -26.98
C LYS A 963 -24.89 13.98 -26.62
N PRO A 964 -24.37 14.61 -25.55
CA PRO A 964 -24.79 15.95 -25.15
C PRO A 964 -24.50 16.99 -26.25
N LEU A 965 -25.32 18.05 -26.29
CA LEU A 965 -25.22 19.15 -27.26
C LEU A 965 -23.84 19.86 -27.24
N PRO A 966 -23.46 20.59 -28.32
CA PRO A 966 -22.08 20.95 -28.67
C PRO A 966 -21.37 21.99 -27.78
N GLY A 967 -21.84 22.26 -26.56
CA GLY A 967 -21.39 23.38 -25.73
C GLY A 967 -20.32 23.07 -24.69
N CYS A 968 -19.99 21.80 -24.44
CA CYS A 968 -19.09 21.42 -23.33
C CYS A 968 -18.13 20.30 -23.74
N SER A 969 -17.20 20.59 -24.65
CA SER A 969 -16.15 19.65 -25.06
C SER A 969 -14.82 19.96 -24.38
N THR A 970 -14.72 19.76 -23.07
CA THR A 970 -13.43 19.33 -22.51
C THR A 970 -13.17 17.91 -23.02
N ALA A 971 -11.96 17.63 -23.49
CA ALA A 971 -11.55 16.33 -24.01
C ALA A 971 -11.74 15.22 -22.95
N GLN A 972 -12.95 14.66 -22.87
CA GLN A 972 -13.27 13.60 -21.94
C GLN A 972 -12.67 12.33 -22.51
N ARG A 973 -11.52 11.93 -21.95
CA ARG A 973 -10.86 10.66 -22.26
C ARG A 973 -11.86 9.52 -22.14
N HIS A 974 -11.74 8.55 -23.04
CA HIS A 974 -12.54 7.35 -23.05
C HIS A 974 -12.54 6.66 -21.67
N PHE A 975 -13.73 6.47 -21.08
CA PHE A 975 -13.89 5.99 -19.71
C PHE A 975 -13.15 4.67 -19.45
N LEU A 976 -13.20 3.73 -20.39
CA LEU A 976 -12.53 2.42 -20.29
C LEU A 976 -11.01 2.55 -20.14
N PHE A 977 -10.35 3.33 -21.00
CA PHE A 977 -8.89 3.49 -20.93
C PHE A 977 -8.47 4.29 -19.70
N ARG A 978 -9.31 5.23 -19.23
CA ARG A 978 -9.10 5.91 -17.95
C ARG A 978 -9.03 4.92 -16.79
N ILE A 979 -10.03 4.04 -16.66
CA ILE A 979 -10.08 3.02 -15.60
C ILE A 979 -8.86 2.09 -15.64
N LEU A 980 -8.48 1.62 -16.84
CA LEU A 980 -7.34 0.73 -17.01
C LEU A 980 -6.00 1.42 -16.71
N GLN A 981 -5.87 2.71 -17.02
CA GLN A 981 -4.66 3.50 -16.74
C GLN A 981 -4.53 3.84 -15.26
N GLU A 982 -5.59 4.30 -14.61
CA GLU A 982 -5.62 4.61 -13.16
C GLU A 982 -5.15 3.40 -12.34
N ARG A 983 -5.61 2.20 -12.72
CA ARG A 983 -5.21 0.95 -12.07
C ARG A 983 -3.72 0.62 -12.17
N LEU A 984 -3.07 1.02 -13.27
CA LEU A 984 -1.63 0.82 -13.45
C LEU A 984 -0.79 1.86 -12.70
N THR A 985 -1.38 3.02 -12.36
CA THR A 985 -0.69 4.11 -11.63
C THR A 985 -0.88 4.08 -10.12
N ASP A 986 -1.97 3.49 -9.62
CA ASP A 986 -2.40 3.61 -8.21
C ASP A 986 -1.67 2.69 -7.20
N ARG A 987 -0.78 1.79 -7.64
CA ARG A 987 -0.16 0.78 -6.73
C ARG A 987 1.22 1.21 -6.21
N GLU A 988 1.46 0.97 -4.92
CA GLU A 988 2.76 1.20 -4.25
C GLU A 988 3.86 0.29 -4.80
N HIS A 989 5.07 0.87 -4.89
CA HIS A 989 6.17 0.27 -5.62
C HIS A 989 6.81 -0.91 -4.87
N GLY A 990 6.71 -2.11 -5.45
CA GLY A 990 7.34 -3.35 -4.98
C GLY A 990 8.75 -3.56 -5.53
N SER A 991 9.26 -4.79 -5.47
CA SER A 991 10.53 -5.10 -6.16
C SER A 991 10.36 -4.92 -7.67
N ALA A 992 11.34 -4.30 -8.35
CA ALA A 992 11.25 -3.97 -9.78
C ALA A 992 10.85 -5.17 -10.67
N LEU A 993 11.33 -6.38 -10.33
CA LEU A 993 10.95 -7.61 -11.04
C LEU A 993 9.52 -8.06 -10.70
N GLY A 994 9.09 -7.94 -9.44
CA GLY A 994 7.73 -8.28 -9.02
C GLY A 994 6.68 -7.37 -9.66
N GLU A 995 6.98 -6.07 -9.76
CA GLU A 995 6.13 -5.12 -10.48
C GLU A 995 6.06 -5.42 -11.97
N GLN A 996 7.20 -5.73 -12.60
CA GLN A 996 7.22 -6.04 -14.03
C GLN A 996 6.38 -7.28 -14.35
N LEU A 997 6.47 -8.33 -13.53
CA LEU A 997 5.66 -9.53 -13.67
C LEU A 997 4.17 -9.27 -13.43
N TRP A 998 3.84 -8.53 -12.37
CA TRP A 998 2.47 -8.12 -12.10
C TRP A 998 1.89 -7.29 -13.24
N ARG A 999 2.62 -6.27 -13.72
CA ARG A 999 2.19 -5.40 -14.81
C ARG A 999 1.97 -6.19 -16.10
N GLN A 1000 2.86 -7.14 -16.42
CA GLN A 1000 2.66 -8.03 -17.57
C GLN A 1000 1.39 -8.87 -17.44
N GLN A 1001 1.15 -9.45 -16.27
CA GLN A 1001 -0.06 -10.23 -16.01
C GLN A 1001 -1.33 -9.36 -16.12
N GLU A 1002 -1.30 -8.17 -15.54
CA GLU A 1002 -2.40 -7.22 -15.57
C GLU A 1002 -2.75 -6.81 -17.00
N LEU A 1003 -1.74 -6.51 -17.82
CA LEU A 1003 -1.92 -6.15 -19.23
C LEU A 1003 -2.48 -7.32 -20.07
N LEU A 1004 -2.14 -8.56 -19.76
CA LEU A 1004 -2.75 -9.74 -20.40
C LEU A 1004 -4.24 -9.84 -20.07
N LEU A 1005 -4.65 -9.49 -18.86
CA LEU A 1005 -6.05 -9.46 -18.45
C LEU A 1005 -6.80 -8.28 -19.07
N HIS A 1006 -6.18 -7.09 -19.11
CA HIS A 1006 -6.70 -5.92 -19.84
C HIS A 1006 -7.03 -6.30 -21.28
N ARG A 1007 -6.10 -6.96 -21.99
CA ARG A 1007 -6.34 -7.47 -23.35
C ARG A 1007 -7.56 -8.40 -23.43
N ARG A 1008 -7.71 -9.33 -22.48
CA ARG A 1008 -8.85 -10.27 -22.48
C ARG A 1008 -10.18 -9.57 -22.28
N ILE A 1009 -10.24 -8.59 -21.37
CA ILE A 1009 -11.43 -7.78 -21.15
C ILE A 1009 -11.77 -6.98 -22.41
N LEU A 1010 -10.78 -6.31 -23.02
CA LEU A 1010 -10.97 -5.53 -24.24
C LEU A 1010 -11.53 -6.37 -25.40
N VAL A 1011 -10.93 -7.54 -25.66
CA VAL A 1011 -11.42 -8.47 -26.72
C VAL A 1011 -12.78 -9.08 -26.37
N GLY A 1012 -13.09 -9.17 -25.08
CA GLY A 1012 -14.35 -9.63 -24.55
C GLY A 1012 -15.50 -8.62 -24.70
N LEU A 1013 -15.23 -7.35 -24.97
CA LEU A 1013 -16.24 -6.33 -25.22
C LEU A 1013 -16.63 -6.29 -26.71
N PRO A 1014 -17.71 -5.60 -27.11
CA PRO A 1014 -18.02 -5.41 -28.53
C PRO A 1014 -16.93 -4.59 -29.22
N ALA A 1015 -16.50 -4.99 -30.41
CA ALA A 1015 -15.38 -4.36 -31.13
C ALA A 1015 -15.51 -2.85 -31.33
N ALA A 1016 -16.73 -2.37 -31.54
CA ALA A 1016 -17.00 -0.95 -31.74
C ALA A 1016 -16.69 -0.10 -30.48
N THR A 1017 -16.57 -0.70 -29.30
CA THR A 1017 -16.30 0.01 -28.03
C THR A 1017 -14.89 0.57 -27.93
N LEU A 1018 -13.94 0.08 -28.72
CA LEU A 1018 -12.58 0.63 -28.75
C LEU A 1018 -12.51 2.02 -29.39
N ILE A 1019 -13.53 2.39 -30.19
CA ILE A 1019 -13.51 3.57 -31.04
C ILE A 1019 -14.68 4.46 -30.69
N THR A 1020 -14.35 5.68 -30.28
CA THR A 1020 -15.33 6.74 -30.04
C THR A 1020 -15.66 7.45 -31.33
N THR A 1021 -16.91 7.90 -31.47
CA THR A 1021 -17.30 8.81 -32.55
C THR A 1021 -17.40 10.21 -31.96
N CYS A 1022 -16.75 11.19 -32.58
CA CYS A 1022 -16.76 12.59 -32.16
C CYS A 1022 -17.51 13.44 -33.19
N TRP A 1023 -18.20 14.49 -32.73
CA TRP A 1023 -18.80 15.47 -33.63
C TRP A 1023 -17.79 16.58 -33.90
N LYS A 1024 -17.17 16.59 -35.08
CA LYS A 1024 -16.17 17.61 -35.48
C LYS A 1024 -16.61 18.23 -36.81
N ARG A 1025 -16.63 19.56 -36.89
CA ARG A 1025 -16.94 20.32 -38.13
C ARG A 1025 -18.25 19.92 -38.82
N ASN A 1026 -19.35 19.75 -38.07
CA ASN A 1026 -20.66 19.30 -38.56
C ASN A 1026 -20.71 17.88 -39.18
N LYS A 1027 -19.70 17.04 -38.94
CA LYS A 1027 -19.71 15.62 -39.31
C LYS A 1027 -19.37 14.74 -38.11
N THR A 1028 -19.86 13.50 -38.12
CA THR A 1028 -19.39 12.44 -37.21
C THR A 1028 -18.08 11.86 -37.73
N VAL A 1029 -17.01 11.97 -36.93
CA VAL A 1029 -15.67 11.46 -37.26
C VAL A 1029 -15.24 10.42 -36.22
N LEU A 1030 -14.48 9.41 -36.65
CA LEU A 1030 -13.91 8.38 -35.77
C LEU A 1030 -12.75 8.96 -34.96
N ASP A 1031 -12.73 8.71 -33.66
CA ASP A 1031 -11.68 9.11 -32.73
C ASP A 1031 -11.05 7.87 -32.08
N CYS A 1032 -9.78 7.65 -32.39
CA CYS A 1032 -8.98 6.51 -31.95
C CYS A 1032 -7.81 6.92 -31.04
N GLU A 1033 -7.71 8.20 -30.64
CA GLU A 1033 -6.51 8.75 -29.97
C GLU A 1033 -6.22 8.07 -28.63
N ASP A 1034 -7.23 7.82 -27.81
CA ASP A 1034 -7.06 7.19 -26.49
C ASP A 1034 -6.57 5.74 -26.61
N PHE A 1035 -7.06 5.00 -27.61
CA PHE A 1035 -6.57 3.64 -27.90
C PHE A 1035 -5.12 3.67 -28.38
N PHE A 1036 -4.75 4.62 -29.25
CA PHE A 1036 -3.36 4.79 -29.69
C PHE A 1036 -2.42 5.12 -28.55
N CYS A 1037 -2.84 6.01 -27.64
CA CYS A 1037 -2.07 6.31 -26.43
C CYS A 1037 -1.86 5.06 -25.59
N PHE A 1038 -2.92 4.29 -25.34
CA PHE A 1038 -2.86 3.05 -24.55
C PHE A 1038 -1.98 1.97 -25.20
N VAL A 1039 -2.01 1.84 -26.53
CA VAL A 1039 -1.14 0.90 -27.26
C VAL A 1039 0.33 1.30 -27.12
N ASN A 1040 0.63 2.58 -27.37
CA ASN A 1040 2.00 3.08 -27.37
C ASN A 1040 2.62 3.20 -25.97
N SER A 1041 1.82 3.33 -24.90
CA SER A 1041 2.33 3.38 -23.53
C SER A 1041 2.41 2.00 -22.89
N GLU A 1042 1.35 1.20 -23.01
CA GLU A 1042 1.17 -0.02 -22.23
C GLU A 1042 1.24 -1.31 -23.08
N LEU A 1043 0.37 -1.46 -24.08
CA LEU A 1043 0.24 -2.77 -24.78
C LEU A 1043 1.47 -3.14 -25.60
N LYS A 1044 2.27 -2.16 -26.06
CA LYS A 1044 3.53 -2.45 -26.75
C LYS A 1044 4.49 -3.32 -25.92
N ASN A 1045 4.43 -3.21 -24.59
CA ASN A 1045 5.29 -3.95 -23.66
C ASN A 1045 4.93 -5.44 -23.57
N VAL A 1046 3.81 -5.86 -24.17
CA VAL A 1046 3.29 -7.25 -24.19
C VAL A 1046 3.13 -7.76 -25.64
N CYS A 1047 3.76 -7.10 -26.61
CA CYS A 1047 3.76 -7.52 -28.01
C CYS A 1047 4.40 -8.90 -28.18
N SER A 1048 3.75 -9.76 -28.98
CA SER A 1048 4.39 -10.96 -29.52
C SER A 1048 5.49 -10.54 -30.50
N ARG A 1049 6.66 -11.17 -30.43
CA ARG A 1049 7.83 -10.85 -31.27
C ARG A 1049 8.41 -9.43 -31.14
N GLY A 1050 7.99 -8.67 -30.13
CA GLY A 1050 8.55 -7.35 -29.82
C GLY A 1050 8.07 -6.17 -30.66
N TYR A 1051 7.47 -6.38 -31.83
CA TYR A 1051 6.95 -5.30 -32.70
C TYR A 1051 5.50 -5.50 -33.18
N ALA A 1052 4.87 -6.64 -32.89
CA ALA A 1052 3.51 -6.95 -33.34
C ALA A 1052 2.57 -7.26 -32.17
N LEU A 1053 1.42 -6.58 -32.16
CA LEU A 1053 0.31 -6.97 -31.30
C LEU A 1053 -0.21 -8.34 -31.71
N SER A 1054 -0.81 -9.04 -30.75
CA SER A 1054 -1.48 -10.32 -30.99
C SER A 1054 -2.64 -10.19 -31.98
N TYR A 1055 -2.90 -11.24 -32.75
CA TYR A 1055 -4.01 -11.27 -33.70
C TYR A 1055 -5.36 -10.84 -33.11
N ASP A 1056 -5.69 -11.26 -31.88
CA ASP A 1056 -7.02 -11.03 -31.30
C ASP A 1056 -7.33 -9.53 -31.16
N ILE A 1057 -6.40 -8.74 -30.60
CA ILE A 1057 -6.61 -7.29 -30.40
C ILE A 1057 -6.56 -6.53 -31.73
N THR A 1058 -5.66 -6.91 -32.65
CA THR A 1058 -5.56 -6.31 -33.97
C THR A 1058 -6.84 -6.53 -34.77
N ALA A 1059 -7.34 -7.76 -34.82
CA ALA A 1059 -8.60 -8.08 -35.48
C ALA A 1059 -9.78 -7.37 -34.82
N HIS A 1060 -9.78 -7.25 -33.49
CA HIS A 1060 -10.81 -6.54 -32.76
C HIS A 1060 -10.85 -5.04 -33.10
N PHE A 1061 -9.69 -4.38 -33.18
CA PHE A 1061 -9.60 -2.99 -33.60
C PHE A 1061 -10.16 -2.76 -35.01
N PHE A 1062 -9.70 -3.52 -36.02
CA PHE A 1062 -10.19 -3.33 -37.39
C PHE A 1062 -11.67 -3.67 -37.55
N ARG A 1063 -12.18 -4.72 -36.87
CA ARG A 1063 -13.63 -4.99 -36.85
C ARG A 1063 -14.41 -3.86 -36.21
N GLY A 1064 -13.86 -3.27 -35.14
CA GLY A 1064 -14.41 -2.12 -34.45
C GLY A 1064 -14.45 -0.89 -35.35
N LEU A 1065 -13.40 -0.66 -36.12
CA LEU A 1065 -13.29 0.45 -37.06
C LEU A 1065 -14.39 0.40 -38.12
N LEU A 1066 -14.61 -0.77 -38.72
CA LEU A 1066 -15.67 -0.97 -39.71
C LEU A 1066 -17.08 -0.90 -39.09
N SER A 1067 -17.24 -1.30 -37.82
CA SER A 1067 -18.52 -1.20 -37.12
C SER A 1067 -18.84 0.22 -36.68
N ALA A 1068 -17.85 0.99 -36.22
CA ALA A 1068 -18.02 2.38 -35.80
C ALA A 1068 -18.17 3.33 -37.00
N SER A 1069 -17.60 3.00 -38.16
CA SER A 1069 -17.77 3.79 -39.39
C SER A 1069 -19.21 3.81 -39.90
N TRP A 1070 -20.07 2.91 -39.41
CA TRP A 1070 -21.51 2.95 -39.69
C TRP A 1070 -22.18 4.24 -39.19
N ASP A 1071 -21.68 4.81 -38.09
CA ASP A 1071 -22.21 6.04 -37.50
C ASP A 1071 -21.70 7.31 -38.21
N CYS A 1072 -20.83 7.17 -39.23
CA CYS A 1072 -20.25 8.26 -40.02
C CYS A 1072 -21.11 8.56 -41.26
N GLU A 1073 -21.15 9.83 -41.68
CA GLU A 1073 -21.84 10.22 -42.93
C GLU A 1073 -21.21 9.57 -44.16
N ASP A 1074 -19.88 9.52 -44.22
CA ASP A 1074 -19.10 8.76 -45.20
C ASP A 1074 -18.21 7.74 -44.47
N ALA A 1075 -18.62 6.48 -44.54
CA ALA A 1075 -17.91 5.37 -43.90
C ALA A 1075 -16.53 5.10 -44.52
N ALA A 1076 -16.33 5.36 -45.83
CA ALA A 1076 -15.05 5.13 -46.50
C ALA A 1076 -14.05 6.23 -46.16
N GLU A 1077 -14.50 7.49 -46.14
CA GLU A 1077 -13.69 8.65 -45.71
C GLU A 1077 -13.21 8.46 -44.26
N GLY A 1078 -14.13 8.11 -43.34
CA GLY A 1078 -13.77 7.91 -41.92
C GLY A 1078 -12.77 6.77 -41.69
N VAL A 1079 -12.88 5.66 -42.44
CA VAL A 1079 -11.91 4.56 -42.36
C VAL A 1079 -10.55 4.97 -42.91
N ASN A 1080 -10.51 5.69 -44.03
CA ASN A 1080 -9.26 6.18 -44.63
C ASN A 1080 -8.53 7.16 -43.68
N GLU A 1081 -9.26 8.08 -43.04
CA GLU A 1081 -8.68 9.00 -42.05
C GLU A 1081 -8.13 8.26 -40.82
N ALA A 1082 -8.83 7.25 -40.33
CA ALA A 1082 -8.35 6.47 -39.19
C ALA A 1082 -7.08 5.65 -39.52
N VAL A 1083 -7.04 5.02 -40.70
CA VAL A 1083 -5.87 4.24 -41.15
C VAL A 1083 -4.66 5.13 -41.42
N THR A 1084 -4.84 6.31 -42.01
CA THR A 1084 -3.76 7.29 -42.18
C THR A 1084 -3.27 7.85 -40.84
N SER A 1085 -4.16 8.07 -39.87
CA SER A 1085 -3.78 8.41 -38.50
C SER A 1085 -2.97 7.30 -37.82
N CYS A 1086 -3.31 6.02 -38.04
CA CYS A 1086 -2.50 4.89 -37.54
C CYS A 1086 -1.06 4.93 -38.06
N GLN A 1087 -0.83 5.31 -39.33
CA GLN A 1087 0.52 5.38 -39.91
C GLN A 1087 1.43 6.37 -39.19
N THR A 1088 0.87 7.48 -38.68
CA THR A 1088 1.64 8.55 -38.02
C THR A 1088 1.68 8.39 -36.51
N LYS A 1089 0.56 8.00 -35.87
CA LYS A 1089 0.40 8.00 -34.42
C LYS A 1089 0.61 6.64 -33.76
N CYS A 1090 0.19 5.54 -34.39
CA CYS A 1090 0.25 4.20 -33.80
C CYS A 1090 0.69 3.14 -34.83
N PRO A 1091 1.95 3.19 -35.31
CA PRO A 1091 2.42 2.32 -36.39
C PRO A 1091 2.39 0.82 -36.03
N VAL A 1092 2.52 0.48 -34.74
CA VAL A 1092 2.50 -0.90 -34.24
C VAL A 1092 1.22 -1.65 -34.62
N LEU A 1093 0.07 -0.96 -34.71
CA LEU A 1093 -1.19 -1.56 -35.16
C LEU A 1093 -1.12 -2.00 -36.63
N LEU A 1094 -0.50 -1.20 -37.49
CA LEU A 1094 -0.31 -1.54 -38.91
C LEU A 1094 0.79 -2.58 -39.11
N LEU A 1095 1.83 -2.59 -38.28
CA LEU A 1095 2.83 -3.66 -38.28
C LEU A 1095 2.23 -5.02 -37.89
N SER A 1096 1.27 -5.00 -36.95
CA SER A 1096 0.52 -6.20 -36.60
C SER A 1096 -0.40 -6.69 -37.75
N ALA A 1097 -0.50 -5.96 -38.87
CA ALA A 1097 -1.03 -6.49 -40.12
C ALA A 1097 -0.15 -7.59 -40.75
N LEU A 1098 0.93 -8.03 -40.10
CA LEU A 1098 1.57 -9.31 -40.44
C LEU A 1098 0.58 -10.50 -40.38
N TRP A 1099 -0.53 -10.34 -39.65
CA TRP A 1099 -1.68 -11.27 -39.62
C TRP A 1099 -2.67 -11.08 -40.79
N TRP A 1100 -2.35 -10.27 -41.81
CA TRP A 1100 -3.25 -9.93 -42.91
C TRP A 1100 -3.93 -11.12 -43.60
N PRO A 1101 -3.26 -12.28 -43.83
CA PRO A 1101 -3.92 -13.43 -44.45
C PRO A 1101 -5.14 -13.95 -43.67
N ARG A 1102 -5.13 -13.81 -42.34
CA ARG A 1102 -6.27 -14.17 -41.48
C ARG A 1102 -7.28 -13.03 -41.36
N LEU A 1103 -6.82 -11.79 -41.42
CA LEU A 1103 -7.62 -10.59 -41.23
C LEU A 1103 -8.44 -10.22 -42.48
N GLU A 1104 -7.82 -10.31 -43.66
CA GLU A 1104 -8.40 -9.95 -44.95
C GLU A 1104 -9.81 -10.54 -45.17
N PRO A 1105 -10.04 -11.87 -45.11
CA PRO A 1105 -11.36 -12.43 -45.36
C PRO A 1105 -12.42 -11.93 -44.37
N VAL A 1106 -12.02 -11.64 -43.13
CA VAL A 1106 -12.91 -11.12 -42.08
C VAL A 1106 -13.34 -9.69 -42.39
N LEU A 1107 -12.40 -8.81 -42.77
CA LEU A 1107 -12.71 -7.42 -43.10
C LEU A 1107 -13.53 -7.32 -44.39
N CYS A 1108 -13.16 -8.11 -45.41
CA CYS A 1108 -13.89 -8.13 -46.69
C CYS A 1108 -15.34 -8.57 -46.51
N SER A 1109 -15.56 -9.62 -45.72
CA SER A 1109 -16.91 -10.14 -45.46
C SER A 1109 -17.72 -9.18 -44.58
N GLN A 1110 -17.11 -8.53 -43.60
CA GLN A 1110 -17.79 -7.51 -42.78
C GLN A 1110 -18.17 -6.27 -43.60
N TRP A 1111 -17.25 -5.74 -44.40
CA TRP A 1111 -17.50 -4.57 -45.25
C TRP A 1111 -18.62 -4.82 -46.27
N LYS A 1112 -18.59 -5.98 -46.94
CA LYS A 1112 -19.66 -6.40 -47.85
C LYS A 1112 -21.01 -6.51 -47.15
N ARG A 1113 -21.06 -7.03 -45.91
CA ARG A 1113 -22.30 -7.16 -45.13
C ARG A 1113 -22.88 -5.81 -44.69
N LEU A 1114 -22.03 -4.84 -44.36
CA LEU A 1114 -22.45 -3.52 -43.90
C LEU A 1114 -22.82 -2.60 -45.07
N PHE A 1115 -21.95 -2.48 -46.08
CA PHE A 1115 -22.05 -1.41 -47.08
C PHE A 1115 -22.31 -1.91 -48.51
N GLY A 1116 -22.12 -3.20 -48.82
CA GLY A 1116 -22.30 -3.74 -50.19
C GLY A 1116 -21.36 -3.15 -51.25
N ALA A 1117 -20.35 -2.38 -50.85
CA ALA A 1117 -19.46 -1.59 -51.69
C ALA A 1117 -18.03 -2.19 -51.79
N PRO A 1118 -17.19 -1.76 -52.74
CA PRO A 1118 -15.75 -2.05 -52.70
C PRO A 1118 -15.13 -1.52 -51.39
N LEU A 1119 -14.04 -2.16 -50.96
CA LEU A 1119 -13.34 -1.82 -49.71
C LEU A 1119 -12.80 -0.37 -49.78
N ALA A 1120 -12.71 0.30 -48.63
CA ALA A 1120 -12.11 1.61 -48.53
C ALA A 1120 -10.67 1.62 -49.11
N GLU A 1121 -10.29 2.73 -49.75
CA GLU A 1121 -9.06 2.85 -50.54
C GLU A 1121 -7.81 2.45 -49.76
N GLU A 1122 -7.64 2.91 -48.52
CA GLU A 1122 -6.46 2.60 -47.71
C GLU A 1122 -6.38 1.12 -47.31
N LEU A 1123 -7.52 0.47 -47.05
CA LEU A 1123 -7.54 -0.97 -46.78
C LEU A 1123 -7.31 -1.81 -48.05
N ASP A 1124 -7.73 -1.31 -49.22
CA ASP A 1124 -7.43 -1.96 -50.50
C ASP A 1124 -5.96 -1.80 -50.89
N ARG A 1125 -5.31 -0.68 -50.52
CA ARG A 1125 -3.84 -0.50 -50.62
C ARG A 1125 -3.09 -1.55 -49.81
N LEU A 1126 -3.50 -1.83 -48.56
CA LEU A 1126 -2.92 -2.90 -47.72
C LEU A 1126 -3.07 -4.29 -48.38
N ARG A 1127 -4.24 -4.58 -48.97
CA ARG A 1127 -4.44 -5.79 -49.78
C ARG A 1127 -3.50 -5.83 -50.98
N GLY A 1128 -3.34 -4.71 -51.68
CA GLY A 1128 -2.42 -4.54 -52.78
C GLY A 1128 -0.99 -4.94 -52.42
N TRP A 1129 -0.49 -4.49 -51.26
CA TRP A 1129 0.86 -4.81 -50.78
C TRP A 1129 1.03 -6.28 -50.40
N HIS A 1130 0.06 -6.89 -49.73
CA HIS A 1130 0.11 -8.32 -49.45
C HIS A 1130 0.13 -9.16 -50.74
N SER A 1131 -0.72 -8.84 -51.71
CA SER A 1131 -0.76 -9.54 -53.00
C SER A 1131 0.52 -9.32 -53.84
N SER A 1132 1.13 -8.15 -53.75
CA SER A 1132 2.39 -7.84 -54.43
C SER A 1132 3.58 -8.55 -53.78
N SER A 1133 3.62 -8.63 -52.45
CA SER A 1133 4.66 -9.36 -51.70
C SER A 1133 4.64 -10.86 -52.01
N THR A 1134 3.44 -11.45 -52.04
CA THR A 1134 3.27 -12.87 -52.38
C THR A 1134 3.60 -13.16 -53.85
N ARG A 1135 3.19 -12.30 -54.80
CA ARG A 1135 3.60 -12.43 -56.22
C ARG A 1135 5.10 -12.23 -56.43
N PHE A 1136 5.73 -11.31 -55.69
CA PHE A 1136 7.19 -11.11 -55.72
C PHE A 1136 7.93 -12.40 -55.34
N LEU A 1137 7.54 -13.03 -54.23
CA LEU A 1137 8.17 -14.28 -53.77
C LEU A 1137 7.84 -15.50 -54.64
N CYS A 1138 6.61 -15.59 -55.16
CA CYS A 1138 6.17 -16.76 -55.93
C CYS A 1138 6.51 -16.71 -57.43
N SER A 1139 6.45 -15.54 -58.07
CA SER A 1139 6.59 -15.39 -59.53
C SER A 1139 7.66 -14.38 -59.96
N GLY A 1140 8.40 -13.76 -59.04
CA GLY A 1140 9.48 -12.81 -59.38
C GLY A 1140 8.99 -11.51 -60.03
N ALA A 1141 7.73 -11.12 -59.81
CA ALA A 1141 7.17 -9.87 -60.32
C ALA A 1141 7.82 -8.64 -59.65
N VAL A 1142 7.83 -7.46 -60.28
CA VAL A 1142 8.39 -6.23 -59.70
C VAL A 1142 7.65 -5.84 -58.41
N PHE A 1143 8.39 -5.59 -57.34
CA PHE A 1143 7.82 -5.14 -56.07
C PHE A 1143 7.52 -3.63 -56.12
N PRO A 1144 6.29 -3.18 -55.83
CA PRO A 1144 5.95 -1.75 -55.86
C PRO A 1144 6.60 -1.02 -54.67
N LEU A 1145 7.40 -0.01 -54.97
CA LEU A 1145 7.92 0.94 -53.98
C LEU A 1145 6.86 2.02 -53.77
N SER A 1146 6.30 2.09 -52.57
CA SER A 1146 5.33 3.13 -52.19
C SER A 1146 5.55 3.55 -50.75
N ASP A 1147 5.32 4.84 -50.48
CA ASP A 1147 5.46 5.42 -49.15
C ASP A 1147 4.35 4.90 -48.22
N PRO A 1148 4.65 4.53 -46.95
CA PRO A 1148 5.96 4.53 -46.31
C PRO A 1148 6.73 3.18 -46.42
N PRO A 1149 8.07 3.21 -46.56
CA PRO A 1149 8.90 2.03 -46.86
C PRO A 1149 8.94 0.96 -45.76
N TRP A 1150 8.67 1.32 -44.51
CA TRP A 1150 8.62 0.35 -43.40
C TRP A 1150 7.40 -0.58 -43.48
N LEU A 1151 6.29 -0.12 -44.07
CA LEU A 1151 5.04 -0.89 -44.13
C LEU A 1151 5.10 -1.93 -45.24
N SER A 1152 5.63 -1.56 -46.40
CA SER A 1152 5.91 -2.51 -47.49
C SER A 1152 6.96 -3.56 -47.08
N ALA A 1153 7.98 -3.17 -46.31
CA ALA A 1153 8.93 -4.11 -45.70
C ALA A 1153 8.26 -5.08 -44.72
N ALA A 1154 7.32 -4.63 -43.89
CA ALA A 1154 6.61 -5.48 -42.94
C ALA A 1154 5.75 -6.56 -43.64
N PHE A 1155 5.07 -6.22 -44.74
CA PHE A 1155 4.32 -7.20 -45.54
C PHE A 1155 5.24 -8.20 -46.25
N LEU A 1156 6.37 -7.74 -46.77
CA LEU A 1156 7.38 -8.62 -47.39
C LEU A 1156 7.98 -9.58 -46.35
N HIS A 1157 8.36 -9.07 -45.17
CA HIS A 1157 8.87 -9.86 -44.06
C HIS A 1157 7.83 -10.89 -43.57
N GLY A 1158 6.56 -10.49 -43.43
CA GLY A 1158 5.47 -11.40 -43.08
C GLY A 1158 5.23 -12.50 -44.10
N ALA A 1159 5.35 -12.20 -45.40
CA ALA A 1159 5.22 -13.20 -46.46
C ALA A 1159 6.40 -14.19 -46.45
N ILE A 1160 7.62 -13.73 -46.15
CA ILE A 1160 8.82 -14.56 -46.00
C ILE A 1160 8.69 -15.51 -44.80
N LEU A 1161 8.18 -15.03 -43.66
CA LEU A 1161 7.99 -15.86 -42.47
C LEU A 1161 6.96 -16.99 -42.66
N GLN A 1162 5.96 -16.79 -43.54
CA GLN A 1162 4.94 -17.79 -43.82
C GLN A 1162 5.38 -18.82 -44.88
N GLN A 1163 6.29 -18.45 -45.77
CA GLN A 1163 6.87 -19.33 -46.78
C GLN A 1163 8.22 -19.84 -46.28
N SER A 1164 8.26 -21.04 -45.66
CA SER A 1164 9.47 -21.67 -45.11
C SER A 1164 10.73 -21.42 -45.97
N PRO A 1165 11.84 -20.92 -45.39
CA PRO A 1165 13.01 -20.50 -46.14
C PRO A 1165 13.80 -21.74 -46.56
N ARG A 1166 13.44 -22.34 -47.69
CA ARG A 1166 14.33 -23.27 -48.40
C ARG A 1166 15.10 -22.50 -49.45
N GLY A 1167 16.10 -21.73 -49.02
CA GLY A 1167 17.23 -21.28 -49.85
C GLY A 1167 16.94 -20.27 -50.97
N ARG A 1168 15.80 -19.57 -50.99
CA ARG A 1168 15.46 -18.55 -52.01
C ARG A 1168 15.56 -17.09 -51.52
N GLY A 1169 16.04 -16.88 -50.29
CA GLY A 1169 16.11 -15.56 -49.65
C GLY A 1169 17.04 -14.58 -50.40
N ARG A 1170 18.28 -15.01 -50.66
CA ARG A 1170 19.28 -14.25 -51.44
C ARG A 1170 18.81 -13.86 -52.84
N GLU A 1171 18.17 -14.77 -53.57
CA GLU A 1171 17.62 -14.48 -54.91
C GLU A 1171 16.54 -13.39 -54.88
N ALA A 1172 15.76 -13.31 -53.80
CA ALA A 1172 14.76 -12.27 -53.62
C ALA A 1172 15.41 -10.91 -53.31
N LEU A 1173 16.48 -10.89 -52.50
CA LEU A 1173 17.23 -9.67 -52.18
C LEU A 1173 17.98 -9.10 -53.39
N GLU A 1174 18.54 -9.96 -54.25
CA GLU A 1174 19.22 -9.55 -55.50
C GLU A 1174 18.24 -8.93 -56.53
N ARG A 1175 16.96 -9.29 -56.49
CA ARG A 1175 15.92 -8.77 -57.38
C ARG A 1175 15.38 -7.39 -56.96
N LEU A 1176 15.66 -6.92 -55.74
CA LEU A 1176 15.27 -5.60 -55.29
C LEU A 1176 16.15 -4.53 -55.95
N SER A 1177 15.54 -3.53 -56.59
CA SER A 1177 16.25 -2.44 -57.30
C SER A 1177 17.14 -1.60 -56.38
N THR A 1178 18.00 -0.75 -56.95
CA THR A 1178 18.95 0.11 -56.20
C THR A 1178 18.26 1.12 -55.27
N ASP A 1179 17.02 1.53 -55.55
CA ASP A 1179 16.26 2.51 -54.76
C ASP A 1179 15.57 1.91 -53.51
N THR A 1180 16.01 0.74 -53.05
CA THR A 1180 15.37 -0.03 -51.95
C THR A 1180 16.12 0.02 -50.63
N GLU A 1181 17.06 0.95 -50.46
CA GLU A 1181 17.92 1.06 -49.27
C GLU A 1181 17.12 1.17 -47.95
N GLN A 1182 16.10 2.03 -47.90
CA GLN A 1182 15.25 2.20 -46.71
C GLN A 1182 14.37 0.95 -46.44
N LEU A 1183 14.02 0.19 -47.47
CA LEU A 1183 13.29 -1.07 -47.37
C LEU A 1183 14.19 -2.17 -46.77
N LEU A 1184 15.46 -2.23 -47.18
CA LEU A 1184 16.44 -3.19 -46.65
C LEU A 1184 16.78 -2.91 -45.18
N VAL A 1185 16.95 -1.64 -44.80
CA VAL A 1185 17.13 -1.23 -43.39
C VAL A 1185 15.90 -1.62 -42.56
N ALA A 1186 14.70 -1.48 -43.12
CA ALA A 1186 13.46 -1.90 -42.49
C ALA A 1186 13.37 -3.42 -42.27
N LEU A 1187 13.76 -4.21 -43.27
CA LEU A 1187 13.82 -5.67 -43.17
C LEU A 1187 14.82 -6.14 -42.12
N LEU A 1188 15.98 -5.48 -42.04
CA LEU A 1188 16.99 -5.74 -41.01
C LEU A 1188 16.45 -5.49 -39.60
N PHE A 1189 15.69 -4.42 -39.39
CA PHE A 1189 15.06 -4.14 -38.10
C PHE A 1189 14.13 -5.26 -37.65
N PHE A 1190 13.23 -5.74 -38.53
CA PHE A 1190 12.32 -6.83 -38.17
C PHE A 1190 13.05 -8.15 -37.93
N SER A 1191 14.08 -8.47 -38.74
CA SER A 1191 14.85 -9.71 -38.57
C SER A 1191 15.64 -9.72 -37.26
N LEU A 1192 16.19 -8.57 -36.83
CA LEU A 1192 16.86 -8.42 -35.54
C LEU A 1192 15.91 -8.58 -34.36
N LEU A 1193 14.68 -8.07 -34.46
CA LEU A 1193 13.68 -8.23 -33.40
C LEU A 1193 13.17 -9.68 -33.30
N ASP A 1194 13.02 -10.38 -34.43
CA ASP A 1194 12.72 -11.81 -34.43
C ASP A 1194 13.87 -12.63 -33.84
N LEU A 1195 15.12 -12.26 -34.11
CA LEU A 1195 16.32 -12.87 -33.51
C LEU A 1195 16.33 -12.72 -31.98
N ILE A 1196 16.02 -11.51 -31.48
CA ILE A 1196 15.88 -11.22 -30.05
C ILE A 1196 14.74 -12.05 -29.44
N SER A 1197 13.59 -12.09 -30.12
CA SER A 1197 12.42 -12.84 -29.67
C SER A 1197 12.69 -14.35 -29.62
N ALA A 1198 13.40 -14.90 -30.59
CA ALA A 1198 13.80 -16.31 -30.61
C ALA A 1198 14.75 -16.67 -29.45
N ARG A 1199 15.60 -15.72 -28.99
CA ARG A 1199 16.44 -15.90 -27.79
C ARG A 1199 15.64 -15.84 -26.48
N ILE A 1200 14.69 -14.91 -26.39
CA ILE A 1200 13.92 -14.67 -25.17
C ILE A 1200 12.86 -15.78 -24.97
N ALA A 1201 12.10 -16.09 -26.03
CA ALA A 1201 10.93 -16.98 -26.03
C ALA A 1201 10.98 -18.03 -27.16
N PRO A 1202 11.79 -19.11 -27.02
CA PRO A 1202 11.98 -20.13 -28.07
C PRO A 1202 10.74 -20.98 -28.39
N LYS A 1203 9.63 -20.80 -27.65
CA LYS A 1203 8.37 -21.54 -27.84
C LYS A 1203 7.46 -20.94 -28.92
N GLU A 1204 7.74 -19.73 -29.43
CA GLU A 1204 6.92 -19.03 -30.44
C GLU A 1204 7.20 -19.46 -31.90
N GLY A 1205 7.95 -20.55 -32.10
CA GLY A 1205 8.06 -21.24 -33.40
C GLY A 1205 9.04 -20.62 -34.40
N VAL A 1206 9.87 -19.68 -33.97
CA VAL A 1206 10.96 -19.12 -34.80
C VAL A 1206 12.28 -19.78 -34.38
N ASP A 1207 12.96 -20.41 -35.34
CA ASP A 1207 14.29 -20.99 -35.11
C ASP A 1207 15.34 -19.87 -35.05
N PHE A 1208 16.15 -19.87 -34.00
CA PHE A 1208 17.18 -18.87 -33.79
C PHE A 1208 18.21 -18.88 -34.94
N GLN A 1209 18.55 -20.07 -35.44
CA GLN A 1209 19.57 -20.21 -36.47
C GLN A 1209 19.11 -19.64 -37.81
N THR A 1210 17.86 -19.91 -38.21
CA THR A 1210 17.31 -19.40 -39.48
C THR A 1210 17.15 -17.88 -39.47
N SER A 1211 16.81 -17.29 -38.31
CA SER A 1211 16.71 -15.82 -38.16
C SER A 1211 18.07 -15.14 -38.18
N LEU A 1212 19.10 -15.80 -37.65
CA LEU A 1212 20.48 -15.32 -37.69
C LEU A 1212 21.02 -15.32 -39.12
N ASP A 1213 20.86 -16.44 -39.83
CA ASP A 1213 21.33 -16.60 -41.20
C ASP A 1213 20.65 -15.56 -42.13
N TRP A 1214 19.34 -15.36 -41.96
CA TRP A 1214 18.59 -14.34 -42.70
C TRP A 1214 19.04 -12.91 -42.40
N SER A 1215 19.32 -12.58 -41.13
CA SER A 1215 19.83 -11.26 -40.76
C SER A 1215 21.22 -10.99 -41.34
N LEU A 1216 22.07 -12.02 -41.42
CA LEU A 1216 23.39 -11.94 -42.03
C LEU A 1216 23.32 -11.73 -43.54
N GLU A 1217 22.40 -12.40 -44.25
CA GLU A 1217 22.18 -12.20 -45.69
C GLU A 1217 21.73 -10.75 -46.01
N ILE A 1218 20.86 -10.16 -45.17
CA ILE A 1218 20.42 -8.77 -45.34
C ILE A 1218 21.58 -7.80 -45.07
N LEU A 1219 22.39 -8.04 -44.03
CA LEU A 1219 23.56 -7.21 -43.71
C LEU A 1219 24.59 -7.22 -44.84
N GLN A 1220 24.89 -8.39 -45.41
CA GLN A 1220 25.79 -8.52 -46.55
C GLN A 1220 25.28 -7.71 -47.76
N CYS A 1221 23.98 -7.75 -48.04
CA CYS A 1221 23.39 -6.97 -49.13
C CYS A 1221 23.45 -5.45 -48.88
N LEU A 1222 23.28 -5.01 -47.63
CA LEU A 1222 23.43 -3.60 -47.24
C LEU A 1222 24.89 -3.12 -47.33
N GLU A 1223 25.85 -3.97 -46.98
CA GLU A 1223 27.29 -3.70 -47.11
C GLU A 1223 27.72 -3.62 -48.58
N GLU A 1224 27.23 -4.53 -49.43
CA GLU A 1224 27.47 -4.51 -50.89
C GLU A 1224 26.92 -3.24 -51.55
N ARG A 1225 25.86 -2.64 -50.99
CA ARG A 1225 25.21 -1.41 -51.50
C ARG A 1225 25.73 -0.12 -50.84
N GLY A 1226 26.56 -0.21 -49.80
CA GLY A 1226 27.16 0.95 -49.13
C GLY A 1226 26.20 1.78 -48.26
N THR A 1227 25.08 1.22 -47.82
CA THR A 1227 24.05 1.94 -47.04
C THR A 1227 24.36 1.93 -45.53
N SER A 1228 24.21 3.07 -44.85
CA SER A 1228 24.41 3.16 -43.40
C SER A 1228 23.23 2.56 -42.60
N TRP A 1229 23.44 1.41 -41.95
CA TRP A 1229 22.45 0.75 -41.08
C TRP A 1229 22.60 1.10 -39.58
N ALA A 1230 23.63 1.86 -39.21
CA ALA A 1230 23.91 2.26 -37.83
C ALA A 1230 22.81 3.12 -37.17
N LEU A 1231 21.91 3.72 -37.96
CA LEU A 1231 20.77 4.50 -37.47
C LEU A 1231 19.77 3.68 -36.63
N LEU A 1232 19.76 2.35 -36.77
CA LEU A 1232 18.90 1.46 -35.97
C LEU A 1232 19.30 1.37 -34.48
N PHE A 1233 20.54 1.73 -34.14
CA PHE A 1233 21.10 1.55 -32.79
C PHE A 1233 21.29 2.86 -32.01
N HIS A 1234 20.88 4.00 -32.57
CA HIS A 1234 20.98 5.30 -31.91
C HIS A 1234 19.70 5.62 -31.12
N SER A 1235 19.80 5.83 -29.81
CA SER A 1235 18.70 6.36 -29.00
C SER A 1235 18.46 7.84 -29.34
N ALA A 1236 17.20 8.20 -29.56
CA ALA A 1236 16.82 9.52 -30.08
C ALA A 1236 17.05 10.65 -29.06
N GLU A 1237 18.24 11.24 -29.04
CA GLU A 1237 18.54 12.49 -28.33
C GLU A 1237 19.04 13.63 -29.23
N ARG A 1238 19.22 13.42 -30.54
CA ARG A 1238 19.59 14.50 -31.46
C ARG A 1238 18.66 14.56 -32.66
N GLY A 1239 18.06 15.72 -32.86
CA GLY A 1239 17.04 16.04 -33.87
C GLY A 1239 17.54 16.06 -35.32
N GLU A 1240 18.23 15.00 -35.74
CA GLU A 1240 18.33 14.66 -37.15
C GLU A 1240 17.27 13.62 -37.50
N SER A 1241 16.81 13.64 -38.74
CA SER A 1241 15.66 12.92 -39.30
C SER A 1241 15.77 11.39 -39.26
N CYS A 1242 15.87 10.81 -38.06
CA CYS A 1242 15.43 9.44 -37.81
C CYS A 1242 13.91 9.42 -38.05
N PRO A 1243 13.37 8.49 -38.86
CA PRO A 1243 11.93 8.40 -39.01
C PRO A 1243 11.33 8.10 -37.63
N HIS A 1244 10.63 9.07 -37.03
CA HIS A 1244 9.97 8.97 -35.72
C HIS A 1244 9.12 7.69 -35.55
N ALA A 1245 8.78 7.03 -36.66
CA ALA A 1245 8.15 5.74 -36.74
C ALA A 1245 8.97 4.62 -36.07
N TRP A 1246 10.29 4.51 -36.28
CA TRP A 1246 11.11 3.40 -35.76
C TRP A 1246 11.17 3.38 -34.22
N VAL A 1247 11.34 4.56 -33.61
CA VAL A 1247 11.39 4.72 -32.14
C VAL A 1247 10.03 4.42 -31.50
N ARG A 1248 8.92 4.66 -32.20
CA ARG A 1248 7.58 4.28 -31.75
C ARG A 1248 7.29 2.78 -31.97
N MET A 1249 8.09 2.10 -32.79
CA MET A 1249 7.97 0.66 -33.11
C MET A 1249 8.92 -0.21 -32.27
N SER A 1250 10.03 0.34 -31.77
CA SER A 1250 10.99 -0.36 -30.91
C SER A 1250 10.56 -0.37 -29.44
N LEU A 1251 10.75 -1.51 -28.77
CA LEU A 1251 10.58 -1.68 -27.33
C LEU A 1251 11.55 -0.83 -26.52
#